data_AF-A0A840W872-F1
#
_entry.id   AF-A0A840W872-F1
#
_cell.length_a   1.000
_cell.length_b   1.000
_cell.length_c   1.000
_cell.angle_alpha   90.00
_cell.angle_beta   90.00
_cell.angle_gamma   90.00
#
_symmetry.space_group_name_H-M   'P 1'
#
loop_
_entity.id
_entity.type
_entity.pdbx_description
1 polymer ?
#
loop_
_entity_poly.entity_id
_entity_poly.type
_entity_poly.pdbx_seq_one_letter_code
_entity_poly.pdbx_strand_id
1 'polypeptide(L)'
;MAAAPRVAVVLVGQNPTPALLSALTLPVDHLLLVASDGTLAVARRVASAVEALAADRSVRVLSVGSDPHDPGGVTGLLESVRTALNGRPWYLDYTGGTKVMSVAAALHHEHALPPEARAWRFYLDSHSDLLRSADTASPGRPVTGHGVDLRTLAGIHGARWLADRDPKPLRLFLDGGPAALAEAFPKLPESELNGIAAEGRVLAHLRRLLGGRPDSEVLGSRRVADPFRPGGSIADFDILVRHRHRVLCVETKTRAEDVVARAGWTVAKARRVFGGATHVLFVYSGPVVADLRDQVTAYNPALSARHVHVWNLDTLTERVNSFDAVRDAFFPSLADTPPRAAVPAVLPPGPAPVPEPGPPTEPPAHHPGPEEAPLLVTPLGGSRLGALAAMHAHRPARALVLPSKQSLRARVREAAARALRAAELPDAPAADSAALRAEGYRDRVRLAADPVDGYDSGAVQRAVQEWIQAERGRGPGERDGAPRPVVVDITTGTKAMSLGLARAARHVGACATYQLPKDRAVVCLTHGRRGLAGRARIDWSLVLSGYEPLSVPLGEMVTGPARDQVDVALLERAGSALAEAATGECGVWWDVSLSDPQGFLTAQERPGLVLTFDDRAVGLAAPARLRRRTAEGPLRGVSPGAWAQSVFAATTHLNARCDVAGRVLALTRPGRNVTRAGELVDWIAQADPEAPDLTEELNFGEPLRPLVVAVDPEAEAVDCAALNTDVSQL
;
A
#
# COMPACT_ATOMS: atom_id res chain seq x y z
N MET A 1 -28.93 -26.04 12.90
CA MET A 1 -27.99 -24.90 12.97
C MET A 1 -26.68 -25.40 13.56
N ALA A 2 -25.59 -25.39 12.81
CA ALA A 2 -24.27 -25.72 13.37
C ALA A 2 -23.91 -24.71 14.47
N ALA A 3 -23.32 -25.19 15.57
CA ALA A 3 -22.82 -24.32 16.63
C ALA A 3 -21.75 -23.36 16.07
N ALA A 4 -21.76 -22.10 16.52
CA ALA A 4 -20.77 -21.13 16.11
C ALA A 4 -19.35 -21.61 16.49
N PRO A 5 -18.34 -21.41 15.62
CA PRO A 5 -16.95 -21.73 15.94
C PRO A 5 -16.45 -21.04 17.21
N ARG A 6 -15.72 -21.77 18.05
CA ARG A 6 -15.06 -21.23 19.27
C ARG A 6 -13.63 -20.75 19.03
N VAL A 7 -13.10 -20.96 17.82
CA VAL A 7 -11.72 -20.66 17.43
C VAL A 7 -11.72 -19.76 16.19
N ALA A 8 -10.82 -18.79 16.13
CA ALA A 8 -10.55 -18.02 14.93
C ALA A 8 -9.07 -18.05 14.56
N VAL A 9 -8.81 -18.19 13.26
CA VAL A 9 -7.50 -17.98 12.63
C VAL A 9 -7.51 -16.61 11.99
N VAL A 10 -6.54 -15.77 12.32
CA VAL A 10 -6.40 -14.40 11.78
C VAL A 10 -5.02 -14.24 11.19
N LEU A 11 -4.93 -13.96 9.90
CA LEU A 11 -3.64 -13.72 9.24
C LEU A 11 -3.09 -12.34 9.63
N VAL A 12 -1.78 -12.27 9.86
CA VAL A 12 -1.07 -11.04 10.24
C VAL A 12 -0.03 -10.67 9.19
N GLY A 13 -0.14 -9.46 8.65
CA GLY A 13 0.86 -8.86 7.76
C GLY A 13 1.58 -7.68 8.42
N GLN A 14 2.29 -6.88 7.61
CA GLN A 14 3.00 -5.69 8.09
C GLN A 14 2.09 -4.60 8.67
N ASN A 15 0.83 -4.53 8.23
CA ASN A 15 -0.18 -3.67 8.85
C ASN A 15 -0.95 -4.47 9.92
N PRO A 16 -0.70 -4.26 11.24
CA PRO A 16 -1.35 -5.01 12.32
C PRO A 16 -2.81 -4.61 12.59
N THR A 17 -3.24 -3.41 12.20
CA THR A 17 -4.57 -2.90 12.60
C THR A 17 -5.72 -3.82 12.17
N PRO A 18 -5.78 -4.34 10.93
CA PRO A 18 -6.81 -5.30 10.54
C PRO A 18 -6.86 -6.55 11.43
N ALA A 19 -5.70 -7.10 11.78
CA ALA A 19 -5.63 -8.30 12.62
C ALA A 19 -6.16 -8.03 14.03
N LEU A 20 -5.84 -6.88 14.63
CA LEU A 20 -6.39 -6.47 15.93
C LEU A 20 -7.92 -6.36 15.86
N LEU A 21 -8.45 -5.66 14.84
CA LEU A 21 -9.90 -5.45 14.71
C LEU A 21 -10.65 -6.76 14.48
N SER A 22 -10.16 -7.62 13.59
CA SER A 22 -10.75 -8.94 13.34
C SER A 22 -10.68 -9.82 14.59
N ALA A 23 -9.53 -9.82 15.30
CA ALA A 23 -9.38 -10.55 16.54
C ALA A 23 -10.43 -10.12 17.58
N LEU A 24 -10.59 -8.82 17.85
CA LEU A 24 -11.56 -8.32 18.83
C LEU A 24 -13.03 -8.55 18.40
N THR A 25 -13.31 -8.47 17.10
CA THR A 25 -14.68 -8.56 16.55
C THR A 25 -15.23 -9.99 16.53
N LEU A 26 -14.38 -11.00 16.32
CA LEU A 26 -14.83 -12.38 16.24
C LEU A 26 -15.19 -12.93 17.63
N PRO A 27 -16.37 -13.56 17.79
CA PRO A 27 -16.85 -14.04 19.08
C PRO A 27 -16.26 -15.43 19.39
N VAL A 28 -14.99 -15.47 19.80
CA VAL A 28 -14.23 -16.70 20.04
C VAL A 28 -13.49 -16.70 21.36
N ASP A 29 -13.25 -17.90 21.90
CA ASP A 29 -12.44 -18.09 23.11
C ASP A 29 -10.97 -18.27 22.78
N HIS A 30 -10.66 -18.77 21.58
CA HIS A 30 -9.30 -19.07 21.15
C HIS A 30 -8.96 -18.34 19.84
N LEU A 31 -7.84 -17.63 19.83
CA LEU A 31 -7.32 -16.90 18.69
C LEU A 31 -5.98 -17.47 18.26
N LEU A 32 -5.86 -17.77 16.97
CA LEU A 32 -4.63 -18.19 16.32
C LEU A 32 -4.20 -17.09 15.35
N LEU A 33 -3.21 -16.29 15.75
CA LEU A 33 -2.61 -15.28 14.89
C LEU A 33 -1.52 -15.93 14.04
N VAL A 34 -1.72 -15.95 12.73
CA VAL A 34 -0.84 -16.63 11.78
C VAL A 34 -0.03 -15.61 10.99
N ALA A 35 1.29 -15.68 11.11
CA ALA A 35 2.26 -14.78 10.51
C ALA A 35 3.31 -15.56 9.71
N SER A 36 4.15 -14.88 8.92
CA SER A 36 5.45 -15.44 8.51
C SER A 36 6.51 -15.08 9.53
N ASP A 37 7.70 -15.68 9.43
CA ASP A 37 8.81 -15.35 10.34
C ASP A 37 9.11 -13.84 10.35
N GLY A 38 9.04 -13.20 9.18
CA GLY A 38 9.23 -11.75 9.03
C GLY A 38 8.12 -10.86 9.62
N THR A 39 6.97 -11.41 10.02
CA THR A 39 5.88 -10.66 10.69
C THR A 39 5.55 -11.18 12.09
N LEU A 40 6.36 -12.09 12.66
CA LEU A 40 6.14 -12.63 14.01
C LEU A 40 6.15 -11.56 15.10
N ALA A 41 7.08 -10.61 15.04
CA ALA A 41 7.13 -9.52 16.02
C ALA A 41 5.85 -8.66 15.99
N VAL A 42 5.29 -8.44 14.80
CA VAL A 42 4.02 -7.73 14.61
C VAL A 42 2.86 -8.53 15.22
N ALA A 43 2.78 -9.83 14.93
CA ALA A 43 1.74 -10.70 15.47
C ALA A 43 1.78 -10.82 17.00
N ARG A 44 2.97 -10.84 17.60
CA ARG A 44 3.13 -10.83 19.07
C ARG A 44 2.61 -9.55 19.71
N ARG A 45 2.86 -8.37 19.11
CA ARG A 45 2.29 -7.11 19.60
C ARG A 45 0.76 -7.10 19.52
N VAL A 46 0.18 -7.65 18.44
CA VAL A 46 -1.27 -7.82 18.33
C VAL A 46 -1.78 -8.78 19.40
N ALA A 47 -1.11 -9.90 19.65
CA ALA A 47 -1.49 -10.84 20.70
C ALA A 47 -1.54 -10.17 22.08
N SER A 48 -0.46 -9.47 22.47
CA SER A 48 -0.42 -8.76 23.76
C SER A 48 -1.50 -7.69 23.88
N ALA A 49 -1.84 -6.98 22.80
CA ALA A 49 -2.93 -6.01 22.80
C ALA A 49 -4.30 -6.69 22.99
N VAL A 50 -4.53 -7.83 22.34
CA VAL A 50 -5.79 -8.58 22.49
C VAL A 50 -5.92 -9.15 23.90
N GLU A 51 -4.87 -9.75 24.46
CA GLU A 51 -4.87 -10.30 25.82
C GLU A 51 -5.16 -9.22 26.88
N ALA A 52 -4.66 -8.00 26.66
CA ALA A 52 -4.93 -6.86 27.53
C ALA A 52 -6.38 -6.35 27.44
N LEU A 53 -7.02 -6.47 26.27
CA LEU A 53 -8.37 -5.94 26.01
C LEU A 53 -9.49 -6.98 26.19
N ALA A 54 -9.17 -8.27 26.06
CA ALA A 54 -10.11 -9.38 26.12
C ALA A 54 -9.50 -10.52 26.96
N ALA A 55 -9.51 -10.33 28.28
CA ALA A 55 -8.85 -11.22 29.25
C ALA A 55 -9.42 -12.65 29.29
N ASP A 56 -10.60 -12.88 28.72
CA ASP A 56 -11.26 -14.18 28.61
C ASP A 56 -10.76 -15.01 27.41
N ARG A 57 -9.93 -14.43 26.54
CA ARG A 57 -9.46 -15.08 25.31
C ARG A 57 -8.05 -15.63 25.44
N SER A 58 -7.84 -16.83 24.93
CA SER A 58 -6.51 -17.41 24.76
C SER A 58 -5.96 -17.10 23.37
N VAL A 59 -4.79 -16.48 23.30
CA VAL A 59 -4.14 -16.12 22.04
C VAL A 59 -2.88 -16.96 21.82
N ARG A 60 -2.67 -17.43 20.59
CA ARG A 60 -1.42 -18.08 20.14
C ARG A 60 -0.94 -17.45 18.85
N VAL A 61 0.37 -17.29 18.74
CA VAL A 61 1.04 -16.85 17.50
C VAL A 61 1.69 -18.05 16.83
N LEU A 62 1.41 -18.24 15.55
CA LEU A 62 1.92 -19.34 14.72
C LEU A 62 2.64 -18.78 13.51
N SER A 63 3.71 -19.46 13.07
CA SER A 63 4.43 -19.13 11.84
C SER A 63 4.06 -20.09 10.71
N VAL A 64 3.91 -19.57 9.49
CA VAL A 64 3.88 -20.36 8.23
C VAL A 64 5.29 -20.65 7.70
N GLY A 65 6.33 -20.15 8.38
CA GLY A 65 7.74 -20.28 7.99
C GLY A 65 8.34 -19.00 7.39
N SER A 66 9.54 -19.14 6.85
CA SER A 66 10.37 -18.02 6.36
C SER A 66 9.94 -17.51 4.98
N ASP A 67 9.38 -18.37 4.13
CA ASP A 67 8.86 -17.98 2.81
C ASP A 67 7.34 -17.73 2.89
N PRO A 68 6.89 -16.47 2.94
CA PRO A 68 5.46 -16.15 2.96
C PRO A 68 4.77 -16.37 1.60
N HIS A 69 5.50 -16.82 0.58
CA HIS A 69 4.99 -17.17 -0.74
C HIS A 69 4.95 -18.68 -0.99
N ASP A 70 5.17 -19.51 0.03
CA ASP A 70 4.96 -20.96 -0.04
C ASP A 70 3.52 -21.34 0.32
N PRO A 71 2.67 -21.75 -0.64
CA PRO A 71 1.32 -22.23 -0.34
C PRO A 71 1.32 -23.54 0.46
N GLY A 72 2.38 -24.37 0.32
CA GLY A 72 2.54 -25.62 1.06
C GLY A 72 2.67 -25.40 2.55
N GLY A 73 3.57 -24.53 2.98
CA GLY A 73 3.74 -24.14 4.38
C GLY A 73 2.45 -23.59 5.01
N VAL A 74 1.70 -22.76 4.28
CA VAL A 74 0.41 -22.22 4.74
C VAL A 74 -0.63 -23.33 4.93
N THR A 75 -0.78 -24.21 3.94
CA THR A 75 -1.78 -25.29 4.00
C THR A 75 -1.41 -26.36 5.03
N GLY A 76 -0.13 -26.71 5.17
CA GLY A 76 0.36 -27.63 6.20
C GLY A 76 0.16 -27.13 7.63
N LEU A 77 0.35 -25.82 7.87
CA LEU A 77 0.03 -25.22 9.16
C LEU A 77 -1.46 -25.32 9.47
N LEU A 78 -2.33 -24.97 8.52
CA LEU A 78 -3.78 -25.01 8.74
C LEU A 78 -4.31 -26.44 8.88
N GLU A 79 -3.69 -27.41 8.21
CA GLU A 79 -3.98 -28.82 8.42
C GLU A 79 -3.62 -29.26 9.84
N SER A 80 -2.46 -28.82 10.36
CA SER A 80 -2.07 -29.06 11.76
C SER A 80 -3.06 -28.43 12.74
N VAL A 81 -3.57 -27.23 12.43
CA VAL A 81 -4.64 -26.58 13.20
C VAL A 81 -5.92 -27.41 13.15
N ARG A 82 -6.34 -27.87 11.97
CA ARG A 82 -7.53 -28.72 11.80
C ARG A 82 -7.42 -30.01 12.62
N THR A 83 -6.27 -30.67 12.58
CA THR A 83 -5.98 -31.85 13.39
C THR A 83 -6.07 -31.52 14.88
N ALA A 84 -5.46 -30.43 15.35
CA ALA A 84 -5.51 -30.01 16.75
C ALA A 84 -6.93 -29.65 17.23
N LEU A 85 -7.79 -29.19 16.32
CA LEU A 85 -9.20 -28.91 16.60
C LEU A 85 -10.10 -30.17 16.54
N ASN A 86 -9.54 -31.34 16.21
CA ASN A 86 -10.28 -32.57 15.93
C ASN A 86 -11.37 -32.37 14.87
N GLY A 87 -11.07 -31.59 13.83
CA GLY A 87 -12.00 -31.28 12.74
C GLY A 87 -13.15 -30.33 13.11
N ARG A 88 -13.19 -29.77 14.33
CA ARG A 88 -14.18 -28.74 14.70
C ARG A 88 -13.98 -27.48 13.85
N PRO A 89 -15.07 -26.78 13.49
CA PRO A 89 -14.98 -25.60 12.63
C PRO A 89 -14.29 -24.42 13.32
N TRP A 90 -13.72 -23.53 12.51
CA TRP A 90 -13.07 -22.29 12.93
C TRP A 90 -13.43 -21.13 12.00
N TYR A 91 -13.37 -19.91 12.54
CA TYR A 91 -13.40 -18.69 11.74
C TYR A 91 -12.06 -18.43 11.06
N LEU A 92 -12.06 -17.83 9.88
CA LEU A 92 -10.85 -17.36 9.20
C LEU A 92 -10.99 -15.90 8.82
N ASP A 93 -10.07 -15.04 9.27
CA ASP A 93 -9.83 -13.73 8.66
C ASP A 93 -8.59 -13.79 7.77
N TYR A 94 -8.77 -13.50 6.47
CA TYR A 94 -7.70 -13.56 5.47
C TYR A 94 -7.25 -12.18 4.98
N THR A 95 -7.50 -11.10 5.76
CA THR A 95 -7.10 -9.74 5.37
C THR A 95 -5.59 -9.55 5.42
N GLY A 96 -4.93 -10.06 6.47
CA GLY A 96 -3.48 -9.96 6.62
C GLY A 96 -2.68 -10.93 5.76
N GLY A 97 -1.36 -10.93 5.96
CA GLY A 97 -0.39 -11.76 5.22
C GLY A 97 -0.15 -11.33 3.76
N THR A 98 0.70 -12.07 3.05
CA THR A 98 0.90 -11.90 1.59
C THR A 98 -0.32 -12.40 0.80
N LYS A 99 -0.42 -12.07 -0.49
CA LYS A 99 -1.56 -12.55 -1.31
C LYS A 99 -1.61 -14.08 -1.36
N VAL A 100 -0.46 -14.75 -1.43
CA VAL A 100 -0.36 -16.21 -1.38
C VAL A 100 -0.91 -16.76 -0.07
N MET A 101 -0.47 -16.24 1.09
CA MET A 101 -0.99 -16.65 2.40
C MET A 101 -2.52 -16.52 2.47
N SER A 102 -3.06 -15.36 2.09
CA SER A 102 -4.50 -15.09 2.14
C SER A 102 -5.31 -16.08 1.29
N VAL A 103 -4.89 -16.31 0.05
CA VAL A 103 -5.63 -17.18 -0.88
C VAL A 103 -5.47 -18.65 -0.52
N ALA A 104 -4.25 -19.11 -0.20
CA ALA A 104 -4.00 -20.49 0.22
C ALA A 104 -4.80 -20.83 1.49
N ALA A 105 -4.82 -19.94 2.48
CA ALA A 105 -5.61 -20.12 3.70
C ALA A 105 -7.11 -20.19 3.43
N ALA A 106 -7.62 -19.27 2.60
CA ALA A 106 -9.03 -19.23 2.26
C ALA A 106 -9.49 -20.46 1.46
N LEU A 107 -8.68 -20.95 0.52
CA LEU A 107 -9.00 -22.16 -0.26
C LEU A 107 -8.92 -23.43 0.61
N HIS A 108 -7.95 -23.53 1.51
CA HIS A 108 -7.86 -24.64 2.46
C HIS A 108 -9.07 -24.65 3.39
N HIS A 109 -9.44 -23.50 3.97
CA HIS A 109 -10.65 -23.36 4.80
C HIS A 109 -11.92 -23.79 4.07
N GLU A 110 -12.02 -23.51 2.76
CA GLU A 110 -13.15 -23.96 1.92
C GLU A 110 -13.19 -25.46 1.69
N HIS A 111 -12.03 -26.09 1.65
CA HIS A 111 -11.93 -27.53 1.42
C HIS A 111 -12.13 -28.32 2.71
N ALA A 112 -11.58 -27.81 3.82
CA ALA A 112 -11.55 -28.50 5.10
C ALA A 112 -12.88 -28.43 5.86
N LEU A 113 -13.76 -27.49 5.54
CA LEU A 113 -15.02 -27.23 6.26
C LEU A 113 -16.24 -27.32 5.33
N PRO A 114 -17.44 -27.61 5.86
CA PRO A 114 -18.64 -27.76 5.06
C PRO A 114 -19.09 -26.42 4.43
N PRO A 115 -19.94 -26.43 3.37
CA PRO A 115 -20.31 -25.24 2.61
C PRO A 115 -20.87 -24.08 3.44
N GLU A 116 -21.62 -24.35 4.51
CA GLU A 116 -22.14 -23.34 5.43
C GLU A 116 -21.03 -22.53 6.14
N ALA A 117 -19.80 -23.06 6.19
CA ALA A 117 -18.63 -22.36 6.74
C ALA A 117 -18.18 -21.16 5.89
N ARG A 118 -18.76 -20.94 4.70
CA ARG A 118 -18.57 -19.69 3.93
C ARG A 118 -18.92 -18.45 4.76
N ALA A 119 -19.91 -18.56 5.65
CA ALA A 119 -20.30 -17.51 6.59
C ALA A 119 -19.27 -17.23 7.70
N TRP A 120 -18.23 -18.07 7.82
CA TRP A 120 -17.18 -18.00 8.83
C TRP A 120 -15.83 -17.55 8.28
N ARG A 121 -15.79 -17.19 6.99
CA ARG A 121 -14.59 -16.68 6.33
C ARG A 121 -14.75 -15.20 6.06
N PHE A 122 -13.82 -14.41 6.54
CA PHE A 122 -13.94 -12.97 6.65
C PHE A 122 -12.79 -12.22 6.01
N TYR A 123 -13.10 -11.02 5.56
CA TYR A 123 -12.15 -10.00 5.13
C TYR A 123 -12.63 -8.62 5.58
N LEU A 124 -11.76 -7.86 6.23
CA LEU A 124 -12.00 -6.47 6.56
C LEU A 124 -12.00 -5.58 5.31
N ASP A 125 -13.17 -5.03 5.00
CA ASP A 125 -13.33 -3.95 4.04
C ASP A 125 -13.02 -2.62 4.72
N SER A 126 -11.84 -2.08 4.42
CA SER A 126 -11.36 -0.80 4.94
C SER A 126 -12.17 0.41 4.46
N HIS A 127 -13.09 0.26 3.51
CA HIS A 127 -13.94 1.36 3.04
C HIS A 127 -15.23 1.47 3.84
N SER A 128 -15.82 0.33 4.21
CA SER A 128 -17.06 0.27 4.99
C SER A 128 -16.84 0.01 6.48
N ASP A 129 -15.60 -0.27 6.90
CA ASP A 129 -15.28 -0.67 8.28
C ASP A 129 -16.08 -1.89 8.74
N LEU A 130 -16.33 -2.81 7.79
CA LEU A 130 -17.03 -4.06 8.00
C LEU A 130 -16.11 -5.25 7.79
N LEU A 131 -16.22 -6.22 8.67
CA LEU A 131 -15.71 -7.56 8.47
C LEU A 131 -16.71 -8.31 7.57
N ARG A 132 -16.45 -8.34 6.26
CA ARG A 132 -17.34 -8.94 5.26
C ARG A 132 -17.12 -10.45 5.22
N SER A 133 -18.23 -11.19 5.18
CA SER A 133 -18.23 -12.63 4.96
C SER A 133 -17.93 -12.96 3.49
N ALA A 134 -17.30 -14.11 3.24
CA ALA A 134 -17.18 -14.68 1.90
C ALA A 134 -18.52 -15.19 1.35
N ASP A 135 -19.51 -15.40 2.23
CA ASP A 135 -20.92 -15.51 1.86
C ASP A 135 -21.51 -14.09 1.69
N THR A 136 -21.73 -13.70 0.43
CA THR A 136 -22.25 -12.38 0.07
C THR A 136 -23.71 -12.16 0.47
N ALA A 137 -24.45 -13.22 0.79
CA ALA A 137 -25.81 -13.11 1.33
C ALA A 137 -25.81 -12.74 2.82
N SER A 138 -24.73 -13.05 3.53
CA SER A 138 -24.57 -12.70 4.95
C SER A 138 -24.13 -11.23 5.10
N PRO A 139 -24.78 -10.43 5.96
CA PRO A 139 -24.35 -9.05 6.22
C PRO A 139 -22.96 -9.03 6.84
N GLY A 140 -22.16 -8.02 6.47
CA GLY A 140 -20.87 -7.76 7.10
C GLY A 140 -21.04 -7.43 8.59
N ARG A 141 -20.05 -7.77 9.40
CA ARG A 141 -20.04 -7.45 10.83
C ARG A 141 -19.35 -6.11 11.06
N PRO A 142 -19.95 -5.15 11.78
CA PRO A 142 -19.25 -3.94 12.18
C PRO A 142 -18.03 -4.29 13.03
N VAL A 143 -16.87 -3.69 12.73
CA VAL A 143 -15.68 -3.90 13.56
C VAL A 143 -15.88 -3.32 14.96
N THR A 144 -15.52 -4.07 15.99
CA THR A 144 -15.47 -3.54 17.35
C THR A 144 -14.10 -2.92 17.63
N GLY A 145 -14.13 -1.70 18.18
CA GLY A 145 -12.96 -1.02 18.73
C GLY A 145 -13.08 -0.85 20.25
N HIS A 146 -13.90 -1.66 20.91
CA HIS A 146 -14.14 -1.53 22.35
C HIS A 146 -12.81 -1.62 23.11
N GLY A 147 -12.52 -0.63 23.95
CA GLY A 147 -11.30 -0.56 24.76
C GLY A 147 -10.04 -0.21 23.97
N VAL A 148 -10.09 -0.12 22.64
CA VAL A 148 -8.93 0.25 21.81
C VAL A 148 -8.70 1.76 21.92
N ASP A 149 -7.63 2.15 22.62
CA ASP A 149 -7.17 3.52 22.76
C ASP A 149 -6.02 3.86 21.78
N LEU A 150 -5.62 5.13 21.73
CA LEU A 150 -4.51 5.60 20.90
C LEU A 150 -3.19 4.92 21.26
N ARG A 151 -2.97 4.59 22.55
CA ARG A 151 -1.78 3.86 22.99
C ARG A 151 -1.74 2.46 22.42
N THR A 152 -2.86 1.75 22.42
CA THR A 152 -2.99 0.40 21.87
C THR A 152 -2.73 0.41 20.38
N LEU A 153 -3.36 1.34 19.64
CA LEU A 153 -3.12 1.49 18.20
C LEU A 153 -1.65 1.81 17.91
N ALA A 154 -1.03 2.75 18.62
CA ALA A 154 0.41 3.02 18.46
C ALA A 154 1.28 1.80 18.81
N GLY A 155 0.93 1.11 19.90
CA GLY A 155 1.68 -0.02 20.44
C GLY A 155 1.75 -1.21 19.50
N ILE A 156 0.66 -1.55 18.80
CA ILE A 156 0.69 -2.65 17.80
C ILE A 156 1.63 -2.34 16.62
N HIS A 157 1.81 -1.06 16.28
CA HIS A 157 2.79 -0.59 15.30
C HIS A 157 4.20 -0.42 15.91
N GLY A 158 4.39 -0.71 17.19
CA GLY A 158 5.69 -0.58 17.87
C GLY A 158 6.06 0.86 18.24
N ALA A 159 5.09 1.78 18.28
CA ALA A 159 5.28 3.15 18.74
C ALA A 159 4.79 3.31 20.19
N ARG A 160 5.45 4.20 20.95
CA ARG A 160 5.07 4.53 22.34
C ARG A 160 5.26 6.00 22.63
N TRP A 161 4.45 6.55 23.54
CA TRP A 161 4.58 7.93 23.99
C TRP A 161 5.74 8.11 24.97
N LEU A 162 6.43 9.24 24.91
CA LEU A 162 7.40 9.63 25.93
C LEU A 162 6.74 10.11 27.23
N ALA A 163 5.53 10.66 27.13
CA ALA A 163 4.76 11.15 28.25
C ALA A 163 3.27 11.02 27.98
N ASP A 164 2.52 10.71 29.03
CA ASP A 164 1.07 10.47 28.97
C ASP A 164 0.22 11.70 29.28
N ARG A 165 0.84 12.89 29.35
CA ARG A 165 0.18 14.15 29.67
C ARG A 165 0.52 15.24 28.67
N ASP A 166 -0.38 16.20 28.53
CA ASP A 166 -0.17 17.38 27.70
C ASP A 166 1.02 18.22 28.22
N PRO A 167 1.83 18.81 27.34
CA PRO A 167 2.93 19.69 27.73
C PRO A 167 2.47 20.86 28.60
N LYS A 168 3.35 21.33 29.49
CA LYS A 168 3.04 22.43 30.44
C LYS A 168 2.46 23.69 29.75
N PRO A 169 3.02 24.19 28.63
CA PRO A 169 2.47 25.37 27.97
C PRO A 169 1.02 25.17 27.50
N LEU A 170 0.73 24.03 26.89
CA LEU A 170 -0.60 23.70 26.41
C LEU A 170 -1.61 23.58 27.56
N ARG A 171 -1.21 22.96 28.68
CA ARG A 171 -2.07 22.87 29.88
C ARG A 171 -2.42 24.25 30.44
N LEU A 172 -1.42 25.14 30.58
CA LEU A 172 -1.65 26.50 31.05
C LEU A 172 -2.59 27.29 30.14
N PHE A 173 -2.45 27.11 28.82
CA PHE A 173 -3.40 27.71 27.87
C PHE A 173 -4.82 27.16 28.04
N LEU A 174 -4.97 25.85 28.24
CA LEU A 174 -6.30 25.24 28.45
C LEU A 174 -6.94 25.69 29.76
N ASP A 175 -6.15 25.93 30.80
CA ASP A 175 -6.62 26.31 32.14
C ASP A 175 -6.97 27.81 32.24
N GLY A 176 -6.21 28.70 31.57
CA GLY A 176 -6.32 30.15 31.74
C GLY A 176 -6.11 31.00 30.49
N GLY A 177 -6.11 30.38 29.30
CA GLY A 177 -6.03 31.06 28.02
C GLY A 177 -4.68 31.73 27.70
N PRO A 178 -4.65 32.67 26.74
CA PRO A 178 -3.44 33.38 26.34
C PRO A 178 -2.75 34.14 27.49
N ALA A 179 -3.54 34.70 28.42
CA ALA A 179 -3.01 35.48 29.53
C ALA A 179 -2.17 34.62 30.49
N ALA A 180 -2.69 33.46 30.90
CA ALA A 180 -1.95 32.53 31.77
C ALA A 180 -0.69 31.98 31.11
N LEU A 181 -0.73 31.76 29.78
CA LEU A 181 0.44 31.34 29.02
C LEU A 181 1.53 32.42 28.98
N ALA A 182 1.14 33.66 28.68
CA ALA A 182 2.07 34.80 28.60
C ALA A 182 2.69 35.14 29.96
N GLU A 183 1.89 35.07 31.04
CA GLU A 183 2.37 35.28 32.41
C GLU A 183 3.41 34.22 32.83
N ALA A 184 3.14 32.95 32.54
CA ALA A 184 4.04 31.85 32.91
C ALA A 184 5.32 31.79 32.06
N PHE A 185 5.32 32.38 30.87
CA PHE A 185 6.44 32.35 29.92
C PHE A 185 6.69 33.71 29.24
N PRO A 186 7.11 34.76 29.99
CA PRO A 186 7.23 36.12 29.47
C PRO A 186 8.36 36.30 28.44
N LYS A 187 9.22 35.30 28.27
CA LYS A 187 10.36 35.31 27.32
C LYS A 187 10.10 34.49 26.05
N LEU A 188 8.95 33.84 25.93
CA LEU A 188 8.62 33.09 24.70
C LEU A 188 8.40 34.08 23.54
N PRO A 189 8.96 33.81 22.35
CA PRO A 189 8.66 34.62 21.17
C PRO A 189 7.15 34.64 20.87
N GLU A 190 6.64 35.78 20.41
CA GLU A 190 5.22 35.96 20.09
C GLU A 190 4.72 34.90 19.08
N SER A 191 5.56 34.55 18.10
CA SER A 191 5.23 33.51 17.12
C SER A 191 5.01 32.12 17.75
N GLU A 192 5.75 31.78 18.81
CA GLU A 192 5.60 30.52 19.55
C GLU A 192 4.36 30.55 20.45
N LEU A 193 4.11 31.68 21.12
CA LEU A 193 2.87 31.91 21.88
C LEU A 193 1.63 31.77 20.98
N ASN A 194 1.64 32.38 19.80
CA ASN A 194 0.57 32.28 18.82
C ASN A 194 0.37 30.85 18.31
N GLY A 195 1.45 30.10 18.13
CA GLY A 195 1.42 28.68 17.78
C GLY A 195 0.73 27.84 18.84
N ILE A 196 1.18 27.95 20.10
CA ILE A 196 0.58 27.23 21.24
C ILE A 196 -0.89 27.63 21.43
N ALA A 197 -1.22 28.90 21.26
CA ALA A 197 -2.60 29.38 21.35
C ALA A 197 -3.49 28.87 20.21
N ALA A 198 -2.96 28.68 18.99
CA ALA A 198 -3.70 28.06 17.90
C ALA A 198 -3.94 26.56 18.18
N GLU A 199 -2.92 25.83 18.62
CA GLU A 199 -3.03 24.43 19.03
C GLU A 199 -4.05 24.25 20.15
N GLY A 200 -3.95 25.07 21.21
CA GLY A 200 -4.85 25.04 22.35
C GLY A 200 -6.30 25.33 21.98
N ARG A 201 -6.56 26.27 21.06
CA ARG A 201 -7.92 26.55 20.54
C ARG A 201 -8.52 25.34 19.83
N VAL A 202 -7.76 24.69 18.94
CA VAL A 202 -8.21 23.48 18.23
C VAL A 202 -8.45 22.34 19.21
N LEU A 203 -7.54 22.14 20.16
CA LEU A 203 -7.66 21.07 21.16
C LEU A 203 -8.88 21.27 22.06
N ALA A 204 -9.09 22.48 22.59
CA ALA A 204 -10.25 22.82 23.41
C ALA A 204 -11.56 22.60 22.64
N HIS A 205 -11.60 23.01 21.36
CA HIS A 205 -12.75 22.82 20.48
C HIS A 205 -13.07 21.33 20.28
N LEU A 206 -12.08 20.51 19.92
CA LEU A 206 -12.27 19.07 19.71
C LEU A 206 -12.63 18.34 21.01
N ARG A 207 -12.02 18.70 22.15
CA ARG A 207 -12.37 18.16 23.48
C ARG A 207 -13.80 18.49 23.87
N ARG A 208 -14.32 19.67 23.53
CA ARG A 208 -15.72 20.01 23.79
C ARG A 208 -16.70 19.14 23.00
N LEU A 209 -16.35 18.79 21.76
CA LEU A 209 -17.23 18.02 20.87
C LEU A 209 -17.20 16.51 21.11
N LEU A 210 -16.03 15.99 21.49
CA LEU A 210 -15.77 14.55 21.60
C LEU A 210 -15.52 14.08 23.04
N GLY A 211 -15.23 15.01 23.96
CA GLY A 211 -14.94 14.72 25.35
C GLY A 211 -16.11 14.04 26.04
N GLY A 212 -15.81 12.98 26.81
CA GLY A 212 -16.81 12.21 27.54
C GLY A 212 -17.51 11.11 26.75
N ARG A 213 -17.23 10.96 25.44
CA ARG A 213 -17.76 9.84 24.65
C ARG A 213 -16.89 8.59 24.87
N PRO A 214 -17.49 7.41 25.15
CA PRO A 214 -16.74 6.20 25.50
C PRO A 214 -15.91 5.64 24.33
N ASP A 215 -16.30 5.94 23.09
CA ASP A 215 -15.66 5.46 21.88
C ASP A 215 -14.68 6.47 21.25
N SER A 216 -14.49 7.62 21.89
CA SER A 216 -13.65 8.70 21.39
C SER A 216 -12.54 9.06 22.38
N GLU A 217 -11.42 9.54 21.86
CA GLU A 217 -10.28 9.99 22.66
C GLU A 217 -9.67 11.23 22.01
N VAL A 218 -9.34 12.25 22.81
CA VAL A 218 -8.72 13.49 22.32
C VAL A 218 -7.52 13.85 23.19
N LEU A 219 -6.33 13.61 22.65
CA LEU A 219 -5.06 13.93 23.28
C LEU A 219 -4.48 15.21 22.66
N GLY A 220 -3.91 16.08 23.48
CA GLY A 220 -3.03 17.15 22.99
C GLY A 220 -1.66 16.60 22.61
N SER A 221 -0.66 17.48 22.58
CA SER A 221 0.67 17.15 22.07
C SER A 221 1.24 15.82 22.59
N ARG A 222 1.64 14.92 21.68
CA ARG A 222 2.27 13.63 22.00
C ARG A 222 3.57 13.44 21.22
N ARG A 223 4.60 13.02 21.95
CA ARG A 223 5.94 12.74 21.42
C ARG A 223 6.18 11.24 21.39
N VAL A 224 6.61 10.71 20.25
CA VAL A 224 6.89 9.31 20.02
C VAL A 224 8.32 9.02 20.43
N ALA A 225 8.52 8.03 21.29
CA ALA A 225 9.85 7.63 21.73
C ALA A 225 10.72 7.22 20.54
N ASP A 226 11.96 7.69 20.56
CA ASP A 226 12.94 7.38 19.54
C ASP A 226 13.58 6.01 19.79
N PRO A 227 13.44 5.04 18.86
CA PRO A 227 14.04 3.73 19.02
C PRO A 227 15.57 3.74 18.86
N PHE A 228 16.14 4.74 18.19
CA PHE A 228 17.59 4.83 17.95
C PHE A 228 18.31 5.69 18.99
N ARG A 229 17.58 6.59 19.66
CA ARG A 229 18.16 7.57 20.59
C ARG A 229 17.41 7.56 21.93
N PRO A 230 17.93 6.86 22.96
CA PRO A 230 17.26 6.75 24.25
C PRO A 230 16.89 8.12 24.84
N GLY A 231 15.63 8.27 25.27
CA GLY A 231 15.09 9.52 25.82
C GLY A 231 14.73 10.59 24.78
N GLY A 232 15.08 10.38 23.51
CA GLY A 232 14.73 11.26 22.39
C GLY A 232 13.30 11.06 21.87
N SER A 233 12.84 12.00 21.05
CA SER A 233 11.61 11.89 20.26
C SER A 233 11.96 11.71 18.78
N ILE A 234 11.29 10.76 18.12
CA ILE A 234 11.42 10.56 16.67
C ILE A 234 10.33 11.29 15.88
N ALA A 235 9.17 11.52 16.50
CA ALA A 235 8.05 12.21 15.89
C ALA A 235 7.18 12.87 16.96
N ASP A 236 6.59 14.02 16.64
CA ASP A 236 5.68 14.74 17.52
C ASP A 236 4.35 14.98 16.79
N PHE A 237 3.24 14.85 17.50
CA PHE A 237 1.89 15.18 17.05
C PHE A 237 1.34 16.31 17.91
N ASP A 238 0.71 17.31 17.29
CA ASP A 238 0.09 18.42 18.01
C ASP A 238 -1.19 17.95 18.72
N ILE A 239 -2.09 17.29 17.99
CA ILE A 239 -3.35 16.76 18.54
C ILE A 239 -3.67 15.42 17.89
N LEU A 240 -4.14 14.47 18.70
CA LEU A 240 -4.60 13.16 18.25
C LEU A 240 -6.05 12.98 18.65
N VAL A 241 -6.90 12.68 17.67
CA VAL A 241 -8.29 12.30 17.88
C VAL A 241 -8.48 10.87 17.44
N ARG A 242 -9.07 10.04 18.29
CA ARG A 242 -9.56 8.72 17.92
C ARG A 242 -11.08 8.72 17.99
N HIS A 243 -11.70 8.11 17.00
CA HIS A 243 -13.10 7.72 17.06
C HIS A 243 -13.21 6.26 16.58
N ARG A 244 -13.65 5.37 17.47
CA ARG A 244 -13.55 3.91 17.29
C ARG A 244 -12.10 3.51 16.96
N HIS A 245 -11.86 2.86 15.84
CA HIS A 245 -10.52 2.44 15.40
C HIS A 245 -9.85 3.44 14.44
N ARG A 246 -10.54 4.53 14.07
CA ARG A 246 -10.02 5.56 13.18
C ARG A 246 -9.30 6.64 13.98
N VAL A 247 -8.20 7.14 13.44
CA VAL A 247 -7.36 8.16 14.07
C VAL A 247 -7.23 9.35 13.15
N LEU A 248 -7.57 10.53 13.64
CA LEU A 248 -7.32 11.82 13.01
C LEU A 248 -6.13 12.49 13.69
N CYS A 249 -5.02 12.59 12.97
CA CYS A 249 -3.84 13.34 13.39
C CYS A 249 -4.01 14.80 12.94
N VAL A 250 -4.12 15.71 13.90
CA VAL A 250 -4.35 17.13 13.63
C VAL A 250 -3.03 17.88 13.81
N GLU A 251 -2.62 18.59 12.77
CA GLU A 251 -1.41 19.42 12.75
C GLU A 251 -1.83 20.89 12.61
N THR A 252 -1.35 21.73 13.53
CA THR A 252 -1.71 23.14 13.61
C THR A 252 -0.58 24.03 13.14
N LYS A 253 -0.90 25.03 12.31
CA LYS A 253 0.08 25.98 11.76
C LYS A 253 -0.47 27.40 11.77
N THR A 254 0.39 28.38 11.93
CA THR A 254 -0.04 29.79 11.84
C THR A 254 -0.06 30.31 10.41
N ARG A 255 0.59 29.61 9.46
CA ARG A 255 0.69 30.01 8.05
C ARG A 255 0.41 28.84 7.11
N ALA A 256 -0.27 29.13 6.00
CA ALA A 256 -0.60 28.15 4.96
C ALA A 256 0.65 27.52 4.31
N GLU A 257 1.71 28.30 4.06
CA GLU A 257 2.97 27.80 3.49
C GLU A 257 3.65 26.71 4.35
N ASP A 258 3.39 26.70 5.67
CA ASP A 258 3.92 25.69 6.57
C ASP A 258 3.13 24.37 6.48
N VAL A 259 1.86 24.41 6.04
CA VAL A 259 1.05 23.21 5.76
C VAL A 259 1.68 22.43 4.63
N VAL A 260 1.89 23.07 3.47
CA VAL A 260 2.53 22.45 2.29
C VAL A 260 3.90 21.88 2.68
N ALA A 261 4.70 22.64 3.43
CA ALA A 261 6.04 22.23 3.83
C ALA A 261 6.08 21.03 4.80
N ARG A 262 5.02 20.76 5.56
CA ARG A 262 4.99 19.69 6.58
C ARG A 262 4.09 18.53 6.20
N ALA A 263 3.27 18.67 5.17
CA ALA A 263 2.19 17.75 4.85
C ALA A 263 2.64 16.29 4.79
N GLY A 264 3.65 16.01 3.97
CA GLY A 264 4.16 14.65 3.82
C GLY A 264 4.70 14.04 5.12
N TRP A 265 5.35 14.84 5.99
CA TRP A 265 6.02 14.30 7.18
C TRP A 265 4.96 13.91 8.20
N THR A 266 3.94 14.75 8.34
CA THR A 266 2.79 14.45 9.18
C THR A 266 2.04 13.22 8.68
N VAL A 267 1.89 13.00 7.38
CA VAL A 267 1.26 11.76 6.87
C VAL A 267 2.15 10.53 7.07
N ALA A 268 3.46 10.63 6.79
CA ALA A 268 4.39 9.52 6.96
C ALA A 268 4.48 9.07 8.42
N LYS A 269 4.69 10.00 9.37
CA LYS A 269 4.75 9.70 10.80
C LYS A 269 3.42 9.14 11.32
N ALA A 270 2.29 9.66 10.83
CA ALA A 270 0.97 9.20 11.24
C ALA A 270 0.68 7.77 10.75
N ARG A 271 0.98 7.46 9.49
CA ARG A 271 0.89 6.09 8.95
C ARG A 271 1.85 5.13 9.64
N ARG A 272 3.04 5.58 10.02
CA ARG A 272 3.99 4.76 10.77
C ARG A 272 3.46 4.38 12.15
N VAL A 273 2.70 5.28 12.80
CA VAL A 273 2.22 5.08 14.16
C VAL A 273 0.86 4.39 14.20
N PHE A 274 -0.03 4.64 13.25
CA PHE A 274 -1.41 4.12 13.28
C PHE A 274 -1.80 3.30 12.04
N GLY A 275 -0.91 3.13 11.07
CA GLY A 275 -1.17 2.37 9.84
C GLY A 275 -2.31 2.96 9.01
N GLY A 276 -3.13 2.06 8.47
CA GLY A 276 -4.30 2.42 7.63
C GLY A 276 -5.48 3.05 8.38
N ALA A 277 -5.43 3.17 9.72
CA ALA A 277 -6.46 3.85 10.51
C ALA A 277 -6.41 5.39 10.36
N THR A 278 -5.33 5.90 9.79
CA THR A 278 -4.95 7.32 9.85
C THR A 278 -5.69 8.20 8.84
N HIS A 279 -6.20 9.31 9.34
CA HIS A 279 -6.56 10.53 8.61
C HIS A 279 -5.70 11.67 9.14
N VAL A 280 -5.41 12.67 8.31
CA VAL A 280 -4.61 13.84 8.69
C VAL A 280 -5.40 15.11 8.38
N LEU A 281 -5.49 16.00 9.38
CA LEU A 281 -6.09 17.32 9.27
C LEU A 281 -5.05 18.39 9.55
N PHE A 282 -4.81 19.25 8.58
CA PHE A 282 -4.07 20.49 8.78
C PHE A 282 -5.04 21.62 9.11
N VAL A 283 -4.81 22.27 10.25
CA VAL A 283 -5.54 23.46 10.65
C VAL A 283 -4.60 24.64 10.63
N TYR A 284 -4.98 25.73 9.94
CA TYR A 284 -4.17 26.94 9.94
C TYR A 284 -4.95 28.19 10.35
N SER A 285 -4.31 29.09 11.10
CA SER A 285 -4.96 30.30 11.62
C SER A 285 -4.63 31.59 10.85
N GLY A 286 -3.79 31.50 9.82
CA GLY A 286 -3.44 32.63 8.95
C GLY A 286 -4.51 32.94 7.89
N PRO A 287 -4.26 33.92 7.00
CA PRO A 287 -5.19 34.27 5.93
C PRO A 287 -5.60 33.07 5.07
N VAL A 288 -6.88 33.01 4.68
CA VAL A 288 -7.43 31.92 3.86
C VAL A 288 -6.74 31.86 2.50
N VAL A 289 -6.31 30.67 2.11
CA VAL A 289 -5.72 30.39 0.79
C VAL A 289 -6.65 29.47 0.01
N ALA A 290 -7.06 29.91 -1.19
CA ALA A 290 -7.86 29.10 -2.09
C ALA A 290 -7.09 27.86 -2.57
N ASP A 291 -7.81 26.75 -2.74
CA ASP A 291 -7.30 25.50 -3.31
C ASP A 291 -6.07 24.90 -2.59
N LEU A 292 -5.82 25.26 -1.33
CA LEU A 292 -4.65 24.79 -0.58
C LEU A 292 -4.64 23.26 -0.42
N ARG A 293 -5.81 22.63 -0.27
CA ARG A 293 -5.92 21.17 -0.23
C ARG A 293 -5.50 20.53 -1.55
N ASP A 294 -5.88 21.14 -2.66
CA ASP A 294 -5.52 20.65 -3.99
C ASP A 294 -4.03 20.85 -4.23
N GLN A 295 -3.45 21.99 -3.81
CA GLN A 295 -2.00 22.19 -3.86
C GLN A 295 -1.22 21.14 -3.04
N VAL A 296 -1.73 20.74 -1.87
CA VAL A 296 -1.12 19.70 -1.04
C VAL A 296 -1.24 18.31 -1.69
N THR A 297 -2.36 18.01 -2.36
CA THR A 297 -2.65 16.65 -2.85
C THR A 297 -2.31 16.42 -4.31
N ALA A 298 -2.25 17.47 -5.14
CA ALA A 298 -2.02 17.39 -6.58
C ALA A 298 -0.67 16.74 -6.94
N TYR A 299 0.30 16.81 -6.02
CA TYR A 299 1.67 16.49 -6.36
C TYR A 299 2.33 15.43 -5.47
N ASN A 300 1.70 15.03 -4.36
CA ASN A 300 2.19 13.97 -3.50
C ASN A 300 1.26 12.75 -3.59
N PRO A 301 1.64 11.66 -4.26
CA PRO A 301 0.80 10.47 -4.37
C PRO A 301 0.60 9.76 -3.02
N ALA A 302 1.46 10.00 -2.02
CA ALA A 302 1.25 9.51 -0.68
C ALA A 302 0.09 10.26 0.00
N LEU A 303 -0.27 11.47 -0.45
CA LEU A 303 -1.36 12.30 0.04
C LEU A 303 -2.61 12.08 -0.82
N SER A 304 -3.38 11.05 -0.51
CA SER A 304 -4.72 10.91 -1.09
C SER A 304 -5.65 11.97 -0.50
N ALA A 305 -6.38 12.69 -1.36
CA ALA A 305 -7.42 13.62 -0.94
C ALA A 305 -8.43 12.97 0.02
N ARG A 306 -8.62 11.65 -0.01
CA ARG A 306 -9.50 10.92 0.92
C ARG A 306 -9.05 10.94 2.38
N HIS A 307 -7.75 11.04 2.63
CA HIS A 307 -7.17 10.92 3.98
C HIS A 307 -6.53 12.23 4.47
N VAL A 308 -6.52 13.28 3.64
CA VAL A 308 -5.88 14.57 3.94
C VAL A 308 -6.90 15.69 3.84
N HIS A 309 -7.03 16.44 4.92
CA HIS A 309 -7.92 17.59 5.07
C HIS A 309 -7.09 18.84 5.37
N VAL A 310 -7.47 19.99 4.81
CA VAL A 310 -6.82 21.27 5.08
C VAL A 310 -7.88 22.33 5.31
N TRP A 311 -7.91 22.91 6.51
CA TRP A 311 -8.97 23.81 6.97
C TRP A 311 -8.37 25.05 7.63
N ASN A 312 -8.97 26.21 7.38
CA ASN A 312 -8.71 27.38 8.21
C ASN A 312 -9.38 27.18 9.60
N LEU A 313 -8.76 27.72 10.65
CA LEU A 313 -9.23 27.59 12.04
C LEU A 313 -10.69 28.07 12.20
N ASP A 314 -11.02 29.23 11.63
CA ASP A 314 -12.35 29.82 11.79
C ASP A 314 -13.40 28.94 11.10
N THR A 315 -13.10 28.48 9.87
CA THR A 315 -13.95 27.53 9.13
C THR A 315 -14.15 26.21 9.86
N LEU A 316 -13.10 25.69 10.51
CA LEU A 316 -13.20 24.49 11.34
C LEU A 316 -14.16 24.71 12.51
N THR A 317 -14.01 25.82 13.23
CA THR A 317 -14.85 26.10 14.39
C THR A 317 -16.31 26.37 14.01
N GLU A 318 -16.55 26.97 12.85
CA GLU A 318 -17.89 27.27 12.34
C GLU A 318 -18.61 26.00 11.85
N ARG A 319 -17.97 25.21 11.00
CA ARG A 319 -18.61 24.06 10.32
C ARG A 319 -18.59 22.78 11.13
N VAL A 320 -17.56 22.55 11.95
CA VAL A 320 -17.43 21.37 12.80
C VAL A 320 -17.82 21.79 14.21
N ASN A 321 -19.12 21.95 14.44
CA ASN A 321 -19.66 22.48 15.70
C ASN A 321 -20.45 21.45 16.53
N SER A 322 -20.54 20.21 16.04
CA SER A 322 -21.19 19.08 16.69
C SER A 322 -20.38 17.79 16.52
N PHE A 323 -20.71 16.75 17.28
CA PHE A 323 -20.10 15.43 17.12
C PHE A 323 -20.33 14.86 15.71
N ASP A 324 -21.57 14.91 15.21
CA ASP A 324 -21.88 14.37 13.88
C ASP A 324 -21.14 15.12 12.78
N ALA A 325 -20.94 16.44 12.93
CA ALA A 325 -20.12 17.21 11.99
C ALA A 325 -18.65 16.78 11.97
N VAL A 326 -18.05 16.42 13.13
CA VAL A 326 -16.69 15.83 13.18
C VAL A 326 -16.69 14.48 12.45
N ARG A 327 -17.63 13.61 12.81
CA ARG A 327 -17.74 12.25 12.27
C ARG A 327 -17.91 12.27 10.76
N ASP A 328 -18.85 13.05 10.24
CA ASP A 328 -19.17 13.07 8.81
C ASP A 328 -18.05 13.74 7.99
N ALA A 329 -17.35 14.73 8.56
CA ALA A 329 -16.25 15.40 7.88
C ALA A 329 -14.97 14.56 7.79
N PHE A 330 -14.64 13.81 8.85
CA PHE A 330 -13.32 13.18 8.99
C PHE A 330 -13.37 11.64 9.08
N PHE A 331 -14.52 11.06 9.42
CA PHE A 331 -14.73 9.61 9.57
C PHE A 331 -15.98 9.14 8.81
N PRO A 332 -16.14 9.45 7.51
CA PRO A 332 -17.40 9.23 6.77
C PRO A 332 -17.81 7.75 6.68
N SER A 333 -16.86 6.80 6.78
CA SER A 333 -17.17 5.36 6.83
C SER A 333 -17.92 4.93 8.10
N LEU A 334 -17.91 5.77 9.15
CA LEU A 334 -18.55 5.53 10.43
C LEU A 334 -19.89 6.29 10.60
N ALA A 335 -20.32 7.03 9.58
CA ALA A 335 -21.59 7.77 9.62
C ALA A 335 -22.81 6.83 9.68
N ASP A 336 -23.93 7.27 10.26
CA ASP A 336 -25.15 6.46 10.43
C ASP A 336 -25.73 5.99 9.09
N THR A 337 -25.56 6.81 8.06
CA THR A 337 -25.73 6.41 6.66
C THR A 337 -24.36 6.49 6.01
N PRO A 338 -23.54 5.43 6.08
CA PRO A 338 -22.24 5.46 5.43
C PRO A 338 -22.49 5.72 3.94
N PRO A 339 -21.63 6.50 3.25
CA PRO A 339 -21.78 6.68 1.82
C PRO A 339 -21.88 5.30 1.20
N ARG A 340 -23.01 5.00 0.54
CA ARG A 340 -23.17 3.73 -0.16
C ARG A 340 -21.90 3.58 -0.99
N ALA A 341 -21.16 2.48 -0.79
CA ALA A 341 -20.21 2.06 -1.80
C ALA A 341 -20.95 2.18 -3.14
N ALA A 342 -20.32 2.75 -4.17
CA ALA A 342 -20.95 2.96 -5.47
C ALA A 342 -21.36 1.61 -6.08
N VAL A 343 -22.44 1.05 -5.57
CA VAL A 343 -23.22 -0.07 -6.04
C VAL A 343 -24.34 0.64 -6.78
N PRO A 344 -24.41 0.54 -8.12
CA PRO A 344 -25.57 1.04 -8.84
C PRO A 344 -26.82 0.50 -8.15
N ALA A 345 -27.79 1.38 -7.88
CA ALA A 345 -29.08 1.02 -7.28
C ALA A 345 -29.96 0.14 -8.19
N VAL A 346 -29.36 -0.46 -9.22
CA VAL A 346 -29.96 -1.45 -10.11
C VAL A 346 -28.97 -2.60 -10.19
N LEU A 347 -28.98 -3.45 -9.17
CA LEU A 347 -28.70 -4.86 -9.46
C LEU A 347 -29.88 -5.32 -10.34
N PRO A 348 -29.66 -5.94 -11.51
CA PRO A 348 -30.73 -6.70 -12.12
C PRO A 348 -31.28 -7.68 -11.07
N PRO A 349 -32.59 -8.03 -11.10
CA PRO A 349 -33.16 -8.99 -10.17
C PRO A 349 -32.22 -10.20 -10.08
N GLY A 350 -31.89 -10.59 -8.85
CA GLY A 350 -30.85 -11.58 -8.60
C GLY A 350 -31.09 -12.81 -9.50
N PRO A 351 -30.09 -13.26 -10.27
CA PRO A 351 -30.21 -14.57 -10.87
C PRO A 351 -30.47 -15.58 -9.76
N ALA A 352 -31.23 -16.63 -10.08
CA ALA A 352 -31.58 -17.74 -9.21
C ALA A 352 -30.39 -18.19 -8.33
N PRO A 353 -30.63 -18.78 -7.14
CA PRO A 353 -29.56 -19.33 -6.31
C PRO A 353 -28.56 -20.07 -7.18
N VAL A 354 -27.29 -19.65 -7.07
CA VAL A 354 -26.18 -20.24 -7.82
C VAL A 354 -26.25 -21.75 -7.58
N PRO A 355 -26.49 -22.59 -8.61
CA PRO A 355 -26.41 -24.03 -8.42
C PRO A 355 -25.04 -24.32 -7.82
N GLU A 356 -25.00 -25.18 -6.80
CA GLU A 356 -23.74 -25.52 -6.15
C GLU A 356 -22.69 -25.81 -7.24
N PRO A 357 -21.50 -25.18 -7.17
CA PRO A 357 -20.47 -25.48 -8.13
C PRO A 357 -20.27 -26.99 -8.13
N GLY A 358 -20.39 -27.61 -9.31
CA GLY A 358 -20.06 -29.01 -9.49
C GLY A 358 -18.67 -29.33 -8.92
N PRO A 359 -18.35 -30.61 -8.69
CA PRO A 359 -17.09 -31.01 -8.09
C PRO A 359 -15.92 -30.30 -8.79
N PRO A 360 -14.94 -29.76 -8.03
CA PRO A 360 -13.80 -29.08 -8.63
C PRO A 360 -13.15 -30.00 -9.65
N THR A 361 -12.92 -29.50 -10.85
CA THR A 361 -12.18 -30.25 -11.87
C THR A 361 -10.72 -30.35 -11.41
N GLU A 362 -10.10 -31.51 -11.61
CA GLU A 362 -8.69 -31.68 -11.27
C GLU A 362 -7.84 -30.66 -12.05
N PRO A 363 -6.88 -29.99 -11.38
CA PRO A 363 -5.92 -29.15 -12.07
C PRO A 363 -5.04 -30.01 -12.99
N PRO A 364 -4.39 -29.39 -14.00
CA PRO A 364 -3.47 -30.12 -14.87
C PRO A 364 -2.32 -30.72 -14.04
N ALA A 365 -1.75 -31.84 -14.52
CA ALA A 365 -0.66 -32.55 -13.83
C ALA A 365 0.59 -31.67 -13.63
N HIS A 366 0.82 -30.73 -14.56
CA HIS A 366 1.90 -29.75 -14.50
C HIS A 366 1.36 -28.33 -14.71
N HIS A 367 2.14 -27.34 -14.32
CA HIS A 367 1.80 -25.95 -14.61
C HIS A 367 1.93 -25.67 -16.12
N PRO A 368 0.88 -25.14 -16.79
CA PRO A 368 0.91 -24.88 -18.22
C PRO A 368 2.09 -24.02 -18.63
N GLY A 369 2.91 -24.51 -19.56
CA GLY A 369 4.02 -23.73 -20.12
C GLY A 369 3.59 -22.79 -21.24
N PRO A 370 4.46 -21.84 -21.65
CA PRO A 370 4.21 -20.97 -22.79
C PRO A 370 3.87 -21.71 -24.10
N GLU A 371 4.45 -22.88 -24.31
CA GLU A 371 4.23 -23.77 -25.46
C GLU A 371 2.80 -24.32 -25.55
N GLU A 372 2.09 -24.38 -24.43
CA GLU A 372 0.69 -24.82 -24.37
C GLU A 372 -0.30 -23.66 -24.63
N ALA A 373 0.22 -22.42 -24.71
CA ALA A 373 -0.52 -21.20 -25.01
C ALA A 373 -1.86 -21.11 -24.23
N PRO A 374 -1.82 -21.01 -22.89
CA PRO A 374 -3.02 -21.08 -22.06
C PRO A 374 -3.96 -19.90 -22.30
N LEU A 375 -5.21 -20.02 -21.84
CA LEU A 375 -6.06 -18.86 -21.57
C LEU A 375 -5.57 -18.19 -20.28
N LEU A 376 -5.36 -16.88 -20.31
CA LEU A 376 -4.96 -16.11 -19.12
C LEU A 376 -6.09 -15.20 -18.65
N VAL A 377 -6.33 -15.18 -17.34
CA VAL A 377 -7.10 -14.11 -16.69
C VAL A 377 -6.18 -13.38 -15.72
N THR A 378 -6.01 -12.07 -15.91
CA THR A 378 -5.19 -11.24 -15.01
C THR A 378 -5.98 -10.06 -14.46
N PRO A 379 -5.94 -9.81 -13.14
CA PRO A 379 -6.50 -8.61 -12.56
C PRO A 379 -5.70 -7.38 -13.02
N LEU A 380 -6.39 -6.25 -13.09
CA LEU A 380 -5.78 -4.94 -13.13
C LEU A 380 -6.06 -4.28 -11.78
N GLY A 381 -5.00 -4.03 -11.01
CA GLY A 381 -5.04 -3.35 -9.71
C GLY A 381 -4.48 -1.93 -9.77
N GLY A 382 -3.87 -1.50 -8.66
CA GLY A 382 -3.20 -0.18 -8.60
C GLY A 382 -1.95 -0.09 -9.49
N SER A 383 -1.18 -1.18 -9.59
CA SER A 383 -0.06 -1.31 -10.52
C SER A 383 -0.50 -2.00 -11.81
N ARG A 384 -0.04 -1.45 -12.96
CA ARG A 384 -0.23 -2.07 -14.29
C ARG A 384 0.85 -3.12 -14.59
N LEU A 385 2.00 -3.04 -13.93
CA LEU A 385 3.17 -3.87 -14.21
C LEU A 385 2.86 -5.36 -14.08
N GLY A 386 2.21 -5.78 -12.99
CA GLY A 386 1.87 -7.19 -12.77
C GLY A 386 0.97 -7.78 -13.86
N ALA A 387 0.05 -6.99 -14.44
CA ALA A 387 -0.79 -7.45 -15.53
C ALA A 387 -0.01 -7.60 -16.85
N LEU A 388 0.99 -6.74 -17.09
CA LEU A 388 1.86 -6.83 -18.27
C LEU A 388 2.85 -7.98 -18.15
N ALA A 389 3.47 -8.14 -16.98
CA ALA A 389 4.37 -9.25 -16.69
C ALA A 389 3.65 -10.61 -16.73
N ALA A 390 2.35 -10.67 -16.39
CA ALA A 390 1.53 -11.88 -16.57
C ALA A 390 1.46 -12.34 -18.03
N MET A 391 1.38 -11.39 -18.98
CA MET A 391 1.35 -11.71 -20.41
C MET A 391 2.67 -12.35 -20.85
N HIS A 392 3.80 -11.86 -20.33
CA HIS A 392 5.10 -12.41 -20.64
C HIS A 392 5.31 -13.79 -20.00
N ALA A 393 4.96 -13.95 -18.73
CA ALA A 393 5.15 -15.18 -17.97
C ALA A 393 4.43 -16.37 -18.62
N HIS A 394 3.21 -16.14 -19.12
CA HIS A 394 2.31 -17.22 -19.56
C HIS A 394 2.12 -17.31 -21.07
N ARG A 395 2.56 -16.29 -21.85
CA ARG A 395 2.39 -16.18 -23.32
C ARG A 395 1.05 -16.73 -23.83
N PRO A 396 -0.07 -16.20 -23.32
CA PRO A 396 -1.37 -16.81 -23.52
C PRO A 396 -1.86 -16.74 -24.96
N ALA A 397 -2.61 -17.75 -25.42
CA ALA A 397 -3.32 -17.69 -26.69
C ALA A 397 -4.35 -16.55 -26.68
N ARG A 398 -5.08 -16.40 -25.57
CA ARG A 398 -6.01 -15.30 -25.31
C ARG A 398 -5.95 -14.89 -23.84
N ALA A 399 -6.14 -13.60 -23.58
CA ALA A 399 -6.10 -13.05 -22.23
C ALA A 399 -7.31 -12.15 -21.93
N LEU A 400 -7.82 -12.24 -20.71
CA LEU A 400 -8.74 -11.29 -20.11
C LEU A 400 -8.00 -10.44 -19.07
N VAL A 401 -7.98 -9.13 -19.27
CA VAL A 401 -7.59 -8.15 -18.25
C VAL A 401 -8.86 -7.71 -17.53
N LEU A 402 -8.94 -7.99 -16.22
CA LEU A 402 -10.12 -7.74 -15.38
C LEU A 402 -9.89 -6.50 -14.50
N PRO A 403 -10.48 -5.33 -14.81
CA PRO A 403 -10.35 -4.13 -13.98
C PRO A 403 -11.27 -4.15 -12.77
N SER A 404 -10.80 -3.62 -11.64
CA SER A 404 -11.67 -3.18 -10.56
C SER A 404 -12.20 -1.76 -10.81
N LYS A 405 -13.22 -1.33 -10.05
CA LYS A 405 -13.74 0.06 -10.12
C LYS A 405 -12.68 1.14 -9.84
N GLN A 406 -11.56 0.80 -9.20
CA GLN A 406 -10.48 1.74 -8.87
C GLN A 406 -9.34 1.76 -9.91
N SER A 407 -9.43 0.96 -10.97
CA SER A 407 -8.33 0.74 -11.91
C SER A 407 -8.22 1.83 -12.98
N LEU A 408 -6.99 2.21 -13.34
CA LEU A 408 -6.73 3.07 -14.49
C LEU A 408 -6.66 2.27 -15.80
N ARG A 409 -7.70 2.39 -16.64
CA ARG A 409 -7.93 1.51 -17.80
C ARG A 409 -7.32 1.99 -19.13
N ALA A 410 -6.87 3.24 -19.21
CA ALA A 410 -6.41 3.83 -20.46
C ALA A 410 -5.20 3.06 -21.04
N ARG A 411 -5.25 2.74 -22.35
CA ARG A 411 -4.19 2.08 -23.14
C ARG A 411 -3.70 0.70 -22.65
N VAL A 412 -4.30 0.15 -21.58
CA VAL A 412 -3.88 -1.14 -20.98
C VAL A 412 -3.97 -2.31 -21.96
N ARG A 413 -5.03 -2.37 -22.77
CA ARG A 413 -5.20 -3.44 -23.77
C ARG A 413 -4.07 -3.47 -24.79
N GLU A 414 -3.66 -2.30 -25.28
CA GLU A 414 -2.61 -2.17 -26.30
C GLU A 414 -1.23 -2.49 -25.70
N ALA A 415 -0.95 -2.01 -24.49
CA ALA A 415 0.27 -2.36 -23.78
C ALA A 415 0.39 -3.86 -23.47
N ALA A 416 -0.71 -4.49 -23.05
CA ALA A 416 -0.75 -5.93 -22.82
C ALA A 416 -0.54 -6.73 -24.12
N ALA A 417 -1.11 -6.29 -25.23
CA ALA A 417 -0.86 -6.90 -26.54
C ALA A 417 0.60 -6.73 -26.99
N ARG A 418 1.23 -5.57 -26.71
CA ARG A 418 2.65 -5.35 -26.98
C ARG A 418 3.55 -6.21 -26.10
N ALA A 419 3.23 -6.34 -24.81
CA ALA A 419 3.97 -7.20 -23.89
C ALA A 419 3.90 -8.68 -24.32
N LEU A 420 2.71 -9.15 -24.75
CA LEU A 420 2.54 -10.49 -25.31
C LEU A 420 3.39 -10.68 -26.58
N ARG A 421 3.32 -9.75 -27.53
CA ARG A 421 4.13 -9.81 -28.76
C ARG A 421 5.62 -9.82 -28.46
N ALA A 422 6.09 -8.96 -27.56
CA ALA A 422 7.51 -8.92 -27.20
C ALA A 422 7.97 -10.20 -26.49
N ALA A 423 7.07 -10.92 -25.80
CA ALA A 423 7.37 -12.21 -25.20
C ALA A 423 7.50 -13.34 -26.23
N GLU A 424 6.76 -13.27 -27.33
CA GLU A 424 6.78 -14.28 -28.41
C GLU A 424 7.83 -13.96 -29.49
N LEU A 425 8.11 -12.68 -29.72
CA LEU A 425 9.03 -12.17 -30.72
C LEU A 425 10.02 -11.18 -30.08
N PRO A 426 10.98 -11.67 -29.26
CA PRO A 426 11.90 -10.81 -28.51
C PRO A 426 12.82 -9.99 -29.43
N ASP A 427 13.16 -10.49 -30.62
CA ASP A 427 14.05 -9.77 -31.54
C ASP A 427 13.31 -8.80 -32.47
N ALA A 428 11.97 -8.76 -32.41
CA ALA A 428 11.18 -7.88 -33.26
C ALA A 428 11.14 -6.44 -32.70
N PRO A 429 11.13 -5.42 -33.57
CA PRO A 429 10.97 -4.03 -33.14
C PRO A 429 9.61 -3.80 -32.46
N ALA A 430 9.51 -2.76 -31.63
CA ALA A 430 8.28 -2.42 -30.94
C ALA A 430 7.13 -2.16 -31.95
N ALA A 431 6.00 -2.84 -31.74
CA ALA A 431 4.82 -2.68 -32.60
C ALA A 431 3.94 -1.50 -32.16
N ASP A 432 3.46 -0.74 -33.13
CA ASP A 432 2.41 0.26 -32.96
C ASP A 432 1.01 -0.39 -32.95
N SER A 433 -0.04 0.41 -32.76
CA SER A 433 -1.43 -0.08 -32.70
C SER A 433 -1.92 -0.69 -34.02
N ALA A 434 -1.36 -0.27 -35.16
CA ALA A 434 -1.73 -0.80 -36.48
C ALA A 434 -1.09 -2.18 -36.71
N ALA A 435 0.21 -2.32 -36.41
CA ALA A 435 0.94 -3.58 -36.47
C ALA A 435 0.33 -4.63 -35.51
N LEU A 436 0.02 -4.25 -34.25
CA LEU A 436 -0.64 -5.15 -33.29
C LEU A 436 -2.02 -5.65 -33.76
N ARG A 437 -2.71 -4.87 -34.61
CA ARG A 437 -3.97 -5.27 -35.21
C ARG A 437 -3.76 -6.18 -36.40
N ALA A 438 -2.85 -5.83 -37.31
CA ALA A 438 -2.54 -6.61 -38.50
C ALA A 438 -2.01 -8.01 -38.14
N GLU A 439 -1.20 -8.10 -37.09
CA GLU A 439 -0.63 -9.36 -36.58
C GLU A 439 -1.57 -10.10 -35.61
N GLY A 440 -2.79 -9.60 -35.36
CA GLY A 440 -3.82 -10.27 -34.55
C GLY A 440 -3.62 -10.23 -33.02
N TYR A 441 -2.50 -9.70 -32.50
CA TYR A 441 -2.25 -9.59 -31.05
C TYR A 441 -3.32 -8.79 -30.30
N ARG A 442 -3.88 -7.75 -30.92
CA ARG A 442 -4.93 -6.93 -30.30
C ARG A 442 -6.18 -7.76 -29.98
N ASP A 443 -6.52 -8.76 -30.80
CA ASP A 443 -7.73 -9.58 -30.64
C ASP A 443 -7.53 -10.74 -29.66
N ARG A 444 -6.27 -11.07 -29.35
CA ARG A 444 -5.90 -12.01 -28.30
C ARG A 444 -6.10 -11.43 -26.90
N VAL A 445 -6.02 -10.11 -26.74
CA VAL A 445 -6.20 -9.44 -25.44
C VAL A 445 -7.54 -8.73 -25.36
N ARG A 446 -8.37 -9.12 -24.37
CA ARG A 446 -9.64 -8.47 -24.03
C ARG A 446 -9.50 -7.70 -22.71
N LEU A 447 -9.97 -6.46 -22.69
CA LEU A 447 -10.24 -5.74 -21.44
C LEU A 447 -11.72 -5.91 -21.12
N ALA A 448 -12.07 -6.33 -19.90
CA ALA A 448 -13.48 -6.44 -19.52
C ALA A 448 -14.17 -5.07 -19.61
N ALA A 449 -15.38 -5.03 -20.18
CA ALA A 449 -16.10 -3.78 -20.43
C ALA A 449 -16.51 -3.09 -19.11
N ASP A 450 -17.08 -3.88 -18.20
CA ASP A 450 -17.53 -3.41 -16.90
C ASP A 450 -16.52 -3.78 -15.80
N PRO A 451 -16.10 -2.83 -14.95
CA PRO A 451 -15.26 -3.12 -13.82
C PRO A 451 -16.02 -3.93 -12.76
N VAL A 452 -15.38 -4.96 -12.23
CA VAL A 452 -15.93 -5.77 -11.14
C VAL A 452 -15.78 -5.03 -9.80
N ASP A 453 -16.69 -5.33 -8.86
CA ASP A 453 -16.45 -4.97 -7.47
C ASP A 453 -15.35 -5.88 -6.89
N GLY A 454 -14.14 -5.34 -6.77
CA GLY A 454 -12.99 -6.06 -6.23
C GLY A 454 -13.19 -6.52 -4.77
N TYR A 455 -14.21 -6.03 -4.05
CA TYR A 455 -14.51 -6.50 -2.70
C TYR A 455 -15.52 -7.65 -2.66
N ASP A 456 -16.11 -8.03 -3.79
CA ASP A 456 -17.04 -9.16 -3.93
C ASP A 456 -16.36 -10.33 -4.65
N SER A 457 -15.81 -11.26 -3.86
CA SER A 457 -15.14 -12.45 -4.39
C SER A 457 -16.07 -13.34 -5.25
N GLY A 458 -17.38 -13.34 -4.98
CA GLY A 458 -18.36 -14.12 -5.72
C GLY A 458 -18.66 -13.51 -7.09
N ALA A 459 -18.81 -12.19 -7.17
CA ALA A 459 -18.96 -11.47 -8.43
C ALA A 459 -17.73 -11.65 -9.33
N VAL A 460 -16.53 -11.56 -8.75
CA VAL A 460 -15.28 -11.82 -9.47
C VAL A 460 -15.24 -13.25 -9.99
N GLN A 461 -15.56 -14.25 -9.14
CA GLN A 461 -15.58 -15.65 -9.54
C GLN A 461 -16.52 -15.90 -10.73
N ARG A 462 -17.76 -15.40 -10.67
CA ARG A 462 -18.75 -15.60 -11.74
C ARG A 462 -18.29 -14.99 -13.07
N ALA A 463 -17.87 -13.72 -13.04
CA ALA A 463 -17.41 -13.03 -14.26
C ALA A 463 -16.24 -13.75 -14.94
N VAL A 464 -15.32 -14.31 -14.14
CA VAL A 464 -14.17 -15.06 -14.66
C VAL A 464 -14.59 -16.42 -15.21
N GLN A 465 -15.46 -17.15 -14.51
CA GLN A 465 -15.98 -18.44 -14.96
C GLN A 465 -16.76 -18.33 -16.26
N GLU A 466 -17.66 -17.36 -16.36
CA GLU A 466 -18.45 -17.07 -17.58
C GLU A 466 -17.53 -16.82 -18.78
N TRP A 467 -16.46 -16.03 -18.59
CA TRP A 467 -15.50 -15.78 -19.67
C TRP A 467 -14.72 -17.05 -20.05
N ILE A 468 -14.22 -17.82 -19.09
CA ILE A 468 -13.47 -19.07 -19.37
C ILE A 468 -14.35 -20.06 -20.13
N GLN A 469 -15.60 -20.25 -19.71
CA GLN A 469 -16.55 -21.15 -20.38
C GLN A 469 -16.85 -20.68 -21.81
N ALA A 470 -17.07 -19.38 -22.00
CA ALA A 470 -17.30 -18.82 -23.33
C ALA A 470 -16.09 -19.02 -24.28
N GLU A 471 -14.85 -18.85 -23.79
CA GLU A 471 -13.66 -19.09 -24.61
C GLU A 471 -13.42 -20.58 -24.88
N ARG A 472 -13.68 -21.47 -23.92
CA ARG A 472 -13.64 -22.94 -24.14
C ARG A 472 -14.69 -23.38 -25.17
N GLY A 473 -15.85 -22.74 -25.21
CA GLY A 473 -16.92 -23.02 -26.18
C GLY A 473 -16.62 -22.58 -27.62
N ARG A 474 -15.55 -21.82 -27.86
CA ARG A 474 -15.13 -21.36 -29.20
C ARG A 474 -14.33 -22.39 -30.00
N GLY A 475 -14.22 -23.63 -29.50
CA GLY A 475 -13.63 -24.78 -30.17
C GLY A 475 -12.41 -25.34 -29.46
N PRO A 476 -12.02 -26.61 -29.74
CA PRO A 476 -10.81 -27.21 -29.20
C PRO A 476 -9.59 -26.39 -29.62
N GLY A 477 -8.64 -26.18 -28.71
CA GLY A 477 -7.35 -25.58 -29.07
C GLY A 477 -6.67 -26.44 -30.12
N GLU A 478 -5.92 -25.82 -31.03
CA GLU A 478 -5.36 -26.42 -32.25
C GLU A 478 -4.29 -27.51 -32.04
N ARG A 479 -4.28 -28.23 -30.91
CA ARG A 479 -3.49 -29.46 -30.73
C ARG A 479 -4.30 -30.49 -29.94
N ASP A 480 -4.47 -31.67 -30.54
CA ASP A 480 -4.87 -32.94 -29.92
C ASP A 480 -6.28 -33.04 -29.29
N GLY A 481 -7.19 -32.11 -29.57
CA GLY A 481 -8.61 -32.24 -29.19
C GLY A 481 -8.92 -32.01 -27.71
N ALA A 482 -7.92 -31.71 -26.89
CA ALA A 482 -8.09 -31.34 -25.47
C ALA A 482 -8.45 -29.85 -25.31
N PRO A 483 -9.22 -29.49 -24.26
CA PRO A 483 -9.49 -28.08 -23.95
C PRO A 483 -8.19 -27.35 -23.57
N ARG A 484 -8.02 -26.11 -24.06
CA ARG A 484 -6.83 -25.31 -23.74
C ARG A 484 -6.70 -25.14 -22.21
N PRO A 485 -5.46 -25.23 -21.66
CA PRO A 485 -5.24 -25.00 -20.25
C PRO A 485 -5.55 -23.54 -19.89
N VAL A 486 -5.82 -23.30 -18.60
CA VAL A 486 -6.21 -21.99 -18.10
C VAL A 486 -5.29 -21.61 -16.94
N VAL A 487 -4.87 -20.36 -16.94
CA VAL A 487 -4.11 -19.73 -15.87
C VAL A 487 -4.84 -18.48 -15.41
N VAL A 488 -4.93 -18.30 -14.08
CA VAL A 488 -5.47 -17.10 -13.45
C VAL A 488 -4.38 -16.47 -12.59
N ASP A 489 -4.00 -15.23 -12.89
CA ASP A 489 -3.07 -14.45 -12.09
C ASP A 489 -3.80 -13.80 -10.90
N ILE A 490 -3.16 -13.78 -9.73
CA ILE A 490 -3.66 -13.13 -8.51
C ILE A 490 -2.70 -12.06 -7.99
N THR A 491 -1.75 -11.62 -8.82
CA THR A 491 -0.64 -10.75 -8.44
C THR A 491 -1.12 -9.37 -8.03
N THR A 492 -2.12 -8.83 -8.73
CA THR A 492 -2.68 -7.49 -8.44
C THR A 492 -4.12 -7.57 -7.93
N GLY A 493 -4.70 -6.42 -7.56
CA GLY A 493 -6.05 -6.34 -6.99
C GLY A 493 -6.09 -6.52 -5.47
N THR A 494 -7.31 -6.47 -4.92
CA THR A 494 -7.59 -6.69 -3.49
C THR A 494 -7.51 -8.19 -3.14
N LYS A 495 -7.42 -8.53 -1.85
CA LYS A 495 -7.44 -9.95 -1.41
C LYS A 495 -8.73 -10.68 -1.79
N ALA A 496 -9.87 -10.00 -1.69
CA ALA A 496 -11.17 -10.55 -2.07
C ALA A 496 -11.24 -10.86 -3.58
N MET A 497 -10.67 -9.99 -4.42
CA MET A 497 -10.53 -10.23 -5.85
C MET A 497 -9.62 -11.42 -6.14
N SER A 498 -8.45 -11.49 -5.48
CA SER A 498 -7.54 -12.65 -5.58
C SER A 498 -8.21 -13.97 -5.19
N LEU A 499 -9.05 -13.97 -4.13
CA LEU A 499 -9.82 -15.16 -3.74
C LEU A 499 -10.86 -15.55 -4.81
N GLY A 500 -11.59 -14.58 -5.36
CA GLY A 500 -12.58 -14.84 -6.42
C GLY A 500 -11.94 -15.44 -7.68
N LEU A 501 -10.79 -14.89 -8.07
CA LEU A 501 -9.95 -15.40 -9.16
C LEU A 501 -9.49 -16.84 -8.91
N ALA A 502 -8.96 -17.12 -7.72
CA ALA A 502 -8.48 -18.46 -7.38
C ALA A 502 -9.62 -19.50 -7.24
N ARG A 503 -10.80 -19.08 -6.77
CA ARG A 503 -12.01 -19.91 -6.78
C ARG A 503 -12.47 -20.25 -8.20
N ALA A 504 -12.46 -19.26 -9.10
CA ALA A 504 -12.75 -19.51 -10.50
C ALA A 504 -11.76 -20.52 -11.08
N ALA A 505 -10.47 -20.37 -10.78
CA ALA A 505 -9.44 -21.29 -11.22
C ALA A 505 -9.68 -22.72 -10.73
N ARG A 506 -9.90 -22.91 -9.43
CA ARG A 506 -10.19 -24.23 -8.83
C ARG A 506 -11.44 -24.88 -9.43
N HIS A 507 -12.48 -24.10 -9.70
CA HIS A 507 -13.72 -24.65 -10.26
C HIS A 507 -13.53 -25.20 -11.68
N VAL A 508 -12.72 -24.53 -12.51
CA VAL A 508 -12.52 -24.92 -13.92
C VAL A 508 -11.29 -25.80 -14.15
N GLY A 509 -10.63 -26.27 -13.10
CA GLY A 509 -9.39 -27.07 -13.18
C GLY A 509 -8.20 -26.27 -13.72
N ALA A 510 -8.08 -25.00 -13.34
CA ALA A 510 -7.02 -24.09 -13.79
C ALA A 510 -5.94 -23.86 -12.72
N CYS A 511 -4.80 -23.31 -13.14
CA CYS A 511 -3.76 -22.86 -12.22
C CYS A 511 -4.03 -21.43 -11.73
N ALA A 512 -3.94 -21.19 -10.42
CA ALA A 512 -3.86 -19.85 -9.86
C ALA A 512 -2.40 -19.48 -9.57
N THR A 513 -1.94 -18.31 -10.03
CA THR A 513 -0.52 -17.92 -10.00
C THR A 513 -0.29 -16.55 -9.38
N TYR A 514 0.84 -16.38 -8.71
CA TYR A 514 1.33 -15.12 -8.18
C TYR A 514 2.75 -14.87 -8.68
N GLN A 515 3.03 -13.69 -9.23
CA GLN A 515 4.35 -13.35 -9.73
C GLN A 515 5.25 -12.88 -8.58
N LEU A 516 6.51 -13.32 -8.63
CA LEU A 516 7.60 -12.91 -7.76
C LEU A 516 8.65 -12.19 -8.61
N PRO A 517 8.51 -10.86 -8.80
CA PRO A 517 9.48 -10.08 -9.56
C PRO A 517 10.91 -10.18 -9.03
N LYS A 518 11.06 -10.28 -7.70
CA LYS A 518 12.35 -10.45 -7.02
C LYS A 518 13.13 -11.65 -7.57
N ASP A 519 12.48 -12.77 -7.79
CA ASP A 519 13.13 -14.03 -8.19
C ASP A 519 12.89 -14.37 -9.66
N ARG A 520 12.27 -13.47 -10.43
CA ARG A 520 11.71 -13.73 -11.77
C ARG A 520 11.00 -15.08 -11.84
N ALA A 521 10.10 -15.29 -10.89
CA ALA A 521 9.40 -16.56 -10.74
C ALA A 521 7.88 -16.36 -10.70
N VAL A 522 7.15 -17.44 -10.93
CA VAL A 522 5.73 -17.56 -10.60
C VAL A 522 5.54 -18.61 -9.52
N VAL A 523 4.66 -18.33 -8.57
CA VAL A 523 4.16 -19.31 -7.62
C VAL A 523 2.81 -19.79 -8.12
N CYS A 524 2.74 -21.03 -8.55
CA CYS A 524 1.47 -21.71 -8.77
C CYS A 524 0.98 -22.27 -7.44
N LEU A 525 -0.28 -21.98 -7.06
CA LEU A 525 -0.86 -22.51 -5.81
C LEU A 525 -0.96 -24.04 -5.79
N THR A 526 -0.94 -24.68 -6.96
CA THR A 526 -1.01 -26.14 -7.12
C THR A 526 0.37 -26.78 -7.25
N HIS A 527 1.25 -26.18 -8.07
CA HIS A 527 2.51 -26.80 -8.49
C HIS A 527 3.76 -26.19 -7.82
N GLY A 528 3.59 -25.19 -6.97
CA GLY A 528 4.70 -24.51 -6.29
C GLY A 528 5.40 -23.45 -7.17
N ARG A 529 6.62 -23.10 -6.77
CA ARG A 529 7.43 -22.05 -7.42
C ARG A 529 8.06 -22.57 -8.71
N ARG A 530 8.03 -21.75 -9.76
CA ARG A 530 8.68 -21.99 -11.06
C ARG A 530 9.41 -20.74 -11.52
N GLY A 531 10.68 -20.87 -11.89
CA GLY A 531 11.43 -19.79 -12.52
C GLY A 531 10.90 -19.49 -13.93
N LEU A 532 10.88 -18.22 -14.31
CA LEU A 532 10.50 -17.78 -15.65
C LEU A 532 11.72 -17.77 -16.58
N ALA A 533 11.51 -18.19 -17.82
CA ALA A 533 12.53 -18.13 -18.85
C ALA A 533 12.41 -16.81 -19.65
N GLY A 534 13.54 -16.11 -19.79
CA GLY A 534 13.58 -14.81 -20.46
C GLY A 534 13.18 -13.66 -19.55
N ARG A 535 13.12 -12.46 -20.15
CA ARG A 535 12.91 -11.19 -19.45
C ARG A 535 11.68 -10.50 -20.00
N ALA A 536 10.80 -10.04 -19.11
CA ALA A 536 9.57 -9.38 -19.53
C ALA A 536 9.87 -7.97 -20.06
N ARG A 537 9.60 -7.75 -21.35
CA ARG A 537 9.64 -6.41 -21.95
C ARG A 537 8.33 -5.68 -21.66
N ILE A 538 8.44 -4.64 -20.84
CA ILE A 538 7.31 -3.87 -20.34
C ILE A 538 7.14 -2.57 -21.12
N ASP A 539 5.89 -2.18 -21.37
CA ASP A 539 5.57 -0.82 -21.82
C ASP A 539 5.71 0.16 -20.65
N TRP A 540 6.94 0.58 -20.40
CA TRP A 540 7.29 1.50 -19.31
C TRP A 540 6.63 2.87 -19.43
N SER A 541 6.31 3.33 -20.65
CA SER A 541 5.57 4.58 -20.85
C SER A 541 4.17 4.54 -20.21
N LEU A 542 3.55 3.35 -20.21
CA LEU A 542 2.27 3.13 -19.52
C LEU A 542 2.46 2.98 -18.00
N VAL A 543 3.50 2.27 -17.55
CA VAL A 543 3.73 2.02 -16.11
C VAL A 543 4.18 3.30 -15.38
N LEU A 544 5.11 4.05 -15.97
CA LEU A 544 5.68 5.28 -15.45
C LEU A 544 4.94 6.52 -15.98
N SER A 545 3.60 6.53 -15.83
CA SER A 545 2.82 7.73 -16.16
C SER A 545 3.34 8.95 -15.37
N GLY A 546 3.69 10.03 -16.09
CA GLY A 546 4.37 11.21 -15.54
C GLY A 546 5.89 11.23 -15.73
N TYR A 547 6.46 10.24 -16.44
CA TYR A 547 7.87 10.20 -16.81
C TYR A 547 8.03 10.08 -18.31
N GLU A 548 9.13 10.59 -18.83
CA GLU A 548 9.51 10.51 -20.24
C GLU A 548 10.93 9.92 -20.38
N PRO A 549 11.24 9.24 -21.50
CA PRO A 549 12.60 8.79 -21.78
C PRO A 549 13.56 9.99 -21.80
N LEU A 550 14.70 9.85 -21.13
CA LEU A 550 15.73 10.86 -21.09
C LEU A 550 16.68 10.68 -22.30
N SER A 551 16.70 11.65 -23.22
CA SER A 551 17.52 11.61 -24.44
C SER A 551 18.77 12.49 -24.39
N VAL A 552 18.82 13.43 -23.44
CA VAL A 552 19.94 14.35 -23.18
C VAL A 552 20.22 14.37 -21.66
N PRO A 553 21.37 14.85 -21.19
CA PRO A 553 21.64 14.95 -19.76
C PRO A 553 20.50 15.66 -18.99
N LEU A 554 20.20 15.18 -17.77
CA LEU A 554 19.13 15.74 -16.94
C LEU A 554 19.36 17.23 -16.63
N GLY A 555 20.62 17.64 -16.50
CA GLY A 555 21.01 19.04 -16.32
C GLY A 555 20.59 19.96 -17.46
N GLU A 556 20.45 19.45 -18.68
CA GLU A 556 19.95 20.22 -19.82
C GLU A 556 18.43 20.35 -19.81
N MET A 557 17.73 19.33 -19.30
CA MET A 557 16.26 19.33 -19.15
C MET A 557 15.80 20.19 -17.97
N VAL A 558 16.49 20.07 -16.84
CA VAL A 558 16.11 20.72 -15.58
C VAL A 558 16.85 22.04 -15.44
N THR A 559 16.12 23.14 -15.62
CA THR A 559 16.68 24.50 -15.56
C THR A 559 16.00 25.36 -14.50
N GLY A 560 16.64 26.48 -14.14
CA GLY A 560 16.04 27.47 -13.25
C GLY A 560 15.70 26.93 -11.85
N PRO A 561 14.57 27.39 -11.24
CA PRO A 561 14.18 27.05 -9.87
C PRO A 561 13.98 25.56 -9.57
N ALA A 562 13.80 24.71 -10.60
CA ALA A 562 13.66 23.27 -10.42
C ALA A 562 14.95 22.62 -9.89
N ARG A 563 16.13 23.18 -10.24
CA ARG A 563 17.43 22.73 -9.71
C ARG A 563 17.57 22.95 -8.20
N ASP A 564 16.76 23.83 -7.64
CA ASP A 564 16.77 24.06 -6.19
C ASP A 564 16.02 22.97 -5.42
N GLN A 565 15.26 22.11 -6.09
CA GLN A 565 14.44 21.08 -5.46
C GLN A 565 15.17 19.74 -5.42
N VAL A 566 15.91 19.36 -6.46
CA VAL A 566 16.61 18.07 -6.53
C VAL A 566 18.09 18.27 -6.82
N ASP A 567 18.94 17.40 -6.29
CA ASP A 567 20.38 17.39 -6.58
C ASP A 567 20.62 16.71 -7.94
N VAL A 568 20.53 17.49 -9.02
CA VAL A 568 20.62 16.98 -10.40
C VAL A 568 21.94 16.26 -10.68
N ALA A 569 23.06 16.84 -10.24
CA ALA A 569 24.38 16.24 -10.44
C ALA A 569 24.48 14.86 -9.75
N LEU A 570 23.87 14.72 -8.58
CA LEU A 570 23.81 13.46 -7.84
C LEU A 570 22.96 12.42 -8.56
N LEU A 571 21.81 12.83 -9.10
CA LEU A 571 20.93 11.96 -9.89
C LEU A 571 21.64 11.46 -11.15
N GLU A 572 22.30 12.36 -11.89
CA GLU A 572 23.04 12.02 -13.10
C GLU A 572 24.19 11.06 -12.79
N ARG A 573 25.00 11.35 -11.77
CA ARG A 573 26.12 10.49 -11.41
C ARG A 573 25.67 9.08 -11.04
N ALA A 574 24.65 8.95 -10.19
CA ALA A 574 24.11 7.65 -9.79
C ALA A 574 23.40 6.93 -10.96
N GLY A 575 22.70 7.68 -11.81
CA GLY A 575 22.05 7.14 -13.01
C GLY A 575 23.06 6.58 -14.00
N SER A 576 24.13 7.32 -14.30
CA SER A 576 25.22 6.86 -15.15
C SER A 576 25.90 5.62 -14.60
N ALA A 577 26.23 5.60 -13.30
CA ALA A 577 26.88 4.43 -12.67
C ALA A 577 26.03 3.15 -12.79
N LEU A 578 24.73 3.23 -12.50
CA LEU A 578 23.81 2.08 -12.66
C LEU A 578 23.63 1.64 -14.12
N ALA A 579 23.59 2.60 -15.06
CA ALA A 579 23.47 2.30 -16.48
C ALA A 579 24.76 1.65 -17.02
N GLU A 580 25.93 2.10 -16.58
CA GLU A 580 27.24 1.53 -16.91
C GLU A 580 27.43 0.12 -16.33
N ALA A 581 26.90 -0.13 -15.13
CA ALA A 581 26.93 -1.45 -14.49
C ALA A 581 26.03 -2.48 -15.18
N ALA A 582 25.05 -2.05 -15.98
CA ALA A 582 24.07 -2.94 -16.59
C ALA A 582 24.63 -3.64 -17.83
N THR A 583 24.59 -4.98 -17.84
CA THR A 583 24.93 -5.75 -19.05
C THR A 583 23.73 -5.90 -20.01
N GLY A 584 22.51 -5.64 -19.53
CA GLY A 584 21.26 -5.69 -20.31
C GLY A 584 20.74 -4.31 -20.75
N GLU A 585 19.57 -4.30 -21.40
CA GLU A 585 18.89 -3.07 -21.81
C GLU A 585 18.48 -2.24 -20.58
N CYS A 586 18.91 -0.97 -20.57
CA CYS A 586 18.59 -0.01 -19.52
C CYS A 586 17.90 1.21 -20.12
N GLY A 587 16.64 1.44 -19.73
CA GLY A 587 15.92 2.67 -20.05
C GLY A 587 16.08 3.70 -18.94
N VAL A 588 16.36 4.96 -19.28
CA VAL A 588 16.44 6.06 -18.31
C VAL A 588 15.26 7.00 -18.52
N TRP A 589 14.53 7.27 -17.45
CA TRP A 589 13.31 8.07 -17.47
C TRP A 589 13.40 9.21 -16.46
N TRP A 590 12.90 10.40 -16.80
CA TRP A 590 12.93 11.57 -15.92
C TRP A 590 11.52 12.07 -15.58
N ASP A 591 11.38 12.67 -14.39
CA ASP A 591 10.11 13.22 -13.91
C ASP A 591 9.78 14.55 -14.61
N VAL A 592 8.77 14.55 -15.47
CA VAL A 592 8.40 15.71 -16.30
C VAL A 592 7.98 16.92 -15.48
N SER A 593 7.55 16.72 -14.23
CA SER A 593 7.18 17.81 -13.33
C SER A 593 8.36 18.72 -12.97
N LEU A 594 9.60 18.28 -13.17
CA LEU A 594 10.79 19.11 -13.01
C LEU A 594 10.87 20.26 -14.04
N SER A 595 10.18 20.13 -15.18
CA SER A 595 10.04 21.21 -16.16
C SER A 595 8.75 22.01 -16.01
N ASP A 596 7.82 21.57 -15.16
CA ASP A 596 6.54 22.24 -14.96
C ASP A 596 6.70 23.44 -14.02
N PRO A 597 6.23 24.66 -14.39
CA PRO A 597 6.37 25.88 -13.60
C PRO A 597 5.77 25.83 -12.18
N GLN A 598 4.85 24.90 -11.90
CA GLN A 598 4.25 24.72 -10.58
C GLN A 598 4.57 23.33 -9.99
N GLY A 599 4.64 22.32 -10.84
CA GLY A 599 4.93 20.93 -10.48
C GLY A 599 6.29 20.75 -9.82
N PHE A 600 7.29 21.57 -10.19
CA PHE A 600 8.65 21.42 -9.66
C PHE A 600 8.73 21.58 -8.13
N LEU A 601 7.83 22.36 -7.51
CA LEU A 601 7.82 22.65 -6.06
C LEU A 601 7.72 21.40 -5.16
N THR A 602 7.31 20.28 -5.76
CA THR A 602 7.10 18.99 -5.07
C THR A 602 7.96 17.87 -5.65
N ALA A 603 8.88 18.19 -6.57
CA ALA A 603 9.69 17.17 -7.25
C ALA A 603 10.56 16.34 -6.30
N GLN A 604 10.87 16.85 -5.10
CA GLN A 604 11.53 16.09 -4.03
C GLN A 604 10.77 14.81 -3.63
N GLU A 605 9.45 14.79 -3.81
CA GLU A 605 8.55 13.73 -3.38
C GLU A 605 8.36 12.63 -4.43
N ARG A 606 9.17 12.66 -5.48
CA ARG A 606 9.17 11.72 -6.61
C ARG A 606 10.61 11.32 -6.92
N PRO A 607 10.85 10.10 -7.44
CA PRO A 607 12.13 9.81 -8.07
C PRO A 607 12.40 10.82 -9.18
N GLY A 608 13.51 11.54 -9.14
CA GLY A 608 13.87 12.48 -10.21
C GLY A 608 14.26 11.75 -11.49
N LEU A 609 14.85 10.56 -11.34
CA LEU A 609 15.09 9.59 -12.40
C LEU A 609 14.51 8.23 -12.02
N VAL A 610 14.11 7.46 -13.02
CA VAL A 610 13.79 6.03 -12.90
C VAL A 610 14.57 5.28 -13.97
N LEU A 611 15.36 4.30 -13.57
CA LEU A 611 16.05 3.39 -14.47
C LEU A 611 15.25 2.09 -14.55
N THR A 612 14.98 1.62 -15.76
CA THR A 612 14.18 0.42 -16.01
C THR A 612 15.04 -0.67 -16.62
N PHE A 613 14.99 -1.85 -16.01
CA PHE A 613 15.73 -3.05 -16.40
C PHE A 613 14.71 -4.16 -16.64
N ASP A 614 14.32 -4.36 -17.90
CA ASP A 614 13.27 -5.29 -18.32
C ASP A 614 11.92 -5.05 -17.61
N ASP A 615 11.70 -5.74 -16.49
CA ASP A 615 10.49 -5.77 -15.65
C ASP A 615 10.67 -5.16 -14.26
N ARG A 616 11.82 -4.53 -14.03
CA ARG A 616 12.20 -3.90 -12.77
C ARG A 616 12.50 -2.43 -12.95
N ALA A 617 12.32 -1.68 -11.88
CA ALA A 617 12.60 -0.25 -11.87
C ALA A 617 13.37 0.16 -10.62
N VAL A 618 14.43 0.95 -10.82
CA VAL A 618 15.19 1.62 -9.76
C VAL A 618 14.91 3.11 -9.84
N GLY A 619 14.19 3.65 -8.85
CA GLY A 619 13.96 5.08 -8.73
C GLY A 619 15.09 5.76 -7.97
N LEU A 620 15.63 6.85 -8.51
CA LEU A 620 16.64 7.67 -7.86
C LEU A 620 15.99 8.92 -7.26
N ALA A 621 16.04 9.05 -5.94
CA ALA A 621 15.50 10.19 -5.21
C ALA A 621 16.65 10.96 -4.54
N ALA A 622 16.89 12.20 -4.96
CA ALA A 622 17.94 13.06 -4.42
C ALA A 622 17.38 14.42 -3.93
N PRO A 623 16.59 14.47 -2.85
CA PRO A 623 16.06 15.74 -2.36
C PRO A 623 17.17 16.72 -1.97
N ALA A 624 17.12 17.93 -2.54
CA ALA A 624 18.13 18.96 -2.34
C ALA A 624 18.22 19.45 -0.89
N ARG A 625 19.33 20.14 -0.56
CA ARG A 625 19.57 20.65 0.81
C ARG A 625 18.68 21.84 1.14
N LEU A 626 18.41 22.61 0.11
CA LEU A 626 17.54 23.75 0.15
C LEU A 626 16.27 23.38 -0.63
N ARG A 627 15.19 24.11 -0.40
CA ARG A 627 13.99 24.05 -1.23
C ARG A 627 13.26 25.36 -1.23
N ARG A 628 12.50 25.61 -2.30
CA ARG A 628 11.50 26.68 -2.36
C ARG A 628 10.15 26.14 -1.93
N ARG A 629 9.33 27.00 -1.32
CA ARG A 629 7.94 26.69 -0.94
C ARG A 629 6.90 27.33 -1.87
N THR A 630 7.32 28.34 -2.60
CA THR A 630 6.57 29.03 -3.66
C THR A 630 7.54 29.29 -4.81
N ALA A 631 7.03 29.48 -6.03
CA ALA A 631 7.88 29.64 -7.22
C ALA A 631 8.92 30.78 -7.05
N GLU A 632 8.50 31.89 -6.45
CA GLU A 632 9.33 33.09 -6.24
C GLU A 632 9.90 33.19 -4.81
N GLY A 633 9.63 32.21 -3.95
CA GLY A 633 10.00 32.25 -2.53
C GLY A 633 11.50 31.98 -2.29
N PRO A 634 12.02 32.39 -1.12
CA PRO A 634 13.42 32.16 -0.77
C PRO A 634 13.72 30.67 -0.56
N LEU A 635 14.99 30.31 -0.74
CA LEU A 635 15.51 28.98 -0.42
C LEU A 635 15.57 28.77 1.09
N ARG A 636 15.06 27.62 1.54
CA ARG A 636 15.10 27.23 2.96
C ARG A 636 15.71 25.85 3.13
N GLY A 637 16.46 25.67 4.22
CA GLY A 637 17.05 24.38 4.58
C GLY A 637 16.01 23.28 4.76
N VAL A 638 16.29 22.10 4.23
CA VAL A 638 15.52 20.87 4.42
C VAL A 638 16.02 20.19 5.69
N SER A 639 15.13 19.96 6.66
CA SER A 639 15.47 19.21 7.88
C SER A 639 15.55 17.71 7.59
N PRO A 640 16.24 16.90 8.43
CA PRO A 640 16.31 15.45 8.25
C PRO A 640 14.94 14.77 8.09
N GLY A 641 13.94 15.18 8.89
CA GLY A 641 12.58 14.64 8.76
C GLY A 641 11.85 15.06 7.49
N ALA A 642 12.10 16.27 6.98
CA ALA A 642 11.56 16.69 5.69
C ALA A 642 12.21 15.90 4.53
N TRP A 643 13.52 15.63 4.63
CA TRP A 643 14.22 14.79 3.66
C TRP A 643 13.70 13.33 3.68
N ALA A 644 13.58 12.71 4.87
CA ALA A 644 13.08 11.33 5.01
C ALA A 644 11.65 11.18 4.48
N GLN A 645 10.83 12.21 4.65
CA GLN A 645 9.49 12.28 4.07
C GLN A 645 9.52 12.30 2.54
N SER A 646 10.35 13.14 1.93
CA SER A 646 10.47 13.24 0.48
C SER A 646 10.89 11.90 -0.11
N VAL A 647 11.84 11.21 0.52
CA VAL A 647 12.26 9.85 0.19
C VAL A 647 11.12 8.84 0.30
N PHE A 648 10.36 8.86 1.41
CA PHE A 648 9.22 7.94 1.58
C PHE A 648 8.10 8.21 0.56
N ALA A 649 7.85 9.48 0.22
CA ALA A 649 6.89 9.84 -0.81
C ALA A 649 7.34 9.34 -2.19
N ALA A 650 8.62 9.52 -2.54
CA ALA A 650 9.21 8.98 -3.76
C ALA A 650 9.12 7.45 -3.82
N THR A 651 9.37 6.78 -2.69
CA THR A 651 9.23 5.32 -2.52
C THR A 651 7.79 4.88 -2.77
N THR A 652 6.81 5.54 -2.15
CA THR A 652 5.39 5.26 -2.35
C THR A 652 4.96 5.55 -3.79
N HIS A 653 5.51 6.60 -4.42
CA HIS A 653 5.24 6.96 -5.81
C HIS A 653 5.65 5.85 -6.79
N LEU A 654 6.84 5.27 -6.58
CA LEU A 654 7.33 4.16 -7.39
C LEU A 654 6.57 2.86 -7.06
N ASN A 655 6.34 2.55 -5.78
CA ASN A 655 5.61 1.35 -5.37
C ASN A 655 4.19 1.32 -5.95
N ALA A 656 3.48 2.45 -6.02
CA ALA A 656 2.15 2.51 -6.63
C ALA A 656 2.15 2.08 -8.11
N ARG A 657 3.28 2.24 -8.81
CA ARG A 657 3.45 1.92 -10.24
C ARG A 657 4.03 0.53 -10.45
N CYS A 658 5.04 0.16 -9.67
CA CYS A 658 5.87 -1.03 -9.88
C CYS A 658 5.66 -2.14 -8.84
N ASP A 659 4.83 -1.91 -7.81
CA ASP A 659 4.64 -2.81 -6.67
C ASP A 659 6.00 -3.29 -6.10
N VAL A 660 6.19 -4.60 -5.93
CA VAL A 660 7.41 -5.22 -5.40
C VAL A 660 8.59 -5.27 -6.39
N ALA A 661 8.37 -4.90 -7.65
CA ALA A 661 9.41 -4.82 -8.69
C ALA A 661 10.09 -3.44 -8.77
N GLY A 662 9.65 -2.49 -7.94
CA GLY A 662 10.28 -1.18 -7.80
C GLY A 662 11.13 -1.10 -6.55
N ARG A 663 12.31 -0.47 -6.65
CA ARG A 663 13.17 -0.12 -5.51
C ARG A 663 13.62 1.33 -5.63
N VAL A 664 13.68 2.06 -4.53
CA VAL A 664 14.20 3.43 -4.51
C VAL A 664 15.58 3.48 -3.86
N LEU A 665 16.51 4.18 -4.52
CA LEU A 665 17.77 4.65 -3.94
C LEU A 665 17.59 6.11 -3.51
N ALA A 666 17.72 6.35 -2.21
CA ALA A 666 17.68 7.66 -1.60
C ALA A 666 19.10 8.23 -1.51
N LEU A 667 19.43 9.11 -2.44
CA LEU A 667 20.78 9.62 -2.65
C LEU A 667 21.08 10.81 -1.74
N THR A 668 22.29 10.83 -1.19
CA THR A 668 22.85 11.97 -0.44
C THR A 668 24.31 12.19 -0.82
N ARG A 669 24.83 13.41 -0.58
CA ARG A 669 26.27 13.66 -0.61
C ARG A 669 26.95 13.16 0.68
N PRO A 670 28.25 12.78 0.64
CA PRO A 670 29.03 12.46 1.83
C PRO A 670 29.05 13.62 2.85
N GLY A 671 29.25 13.31 4.12
CA GLY A 671 29.39 14.32 5.20
C GLY A 671 28.11 15.08 5.56
N ARG A 672 26.98 14.87 4.88
CA ARG A 672 25.67 15.26 5.43
C ARG A 672 25.44 14.50 6.73
N ASN A 673 24.68 15.06 7.67
CA ASN A 673 24.15 14.33 8.82
C ASN A 673 23.06 13.34 8.34
N VAL A 674 23.49 12.32 7.59
CA VAL A 674 22.63 11.30 6.99
C VAL A 674 22.21 10.28 8.02
N THR A 675 22.98 10.10 9.09
CA THR A 675 22.65 9.15 10.15
C THR A 675 21.24 9.40 10.67
N ARG A 676 20.90 10.65 10.97
CA ARG A 676 19.53 10.97 11.42
C ARG A 676 18.49 10.81 10.32
N ALA A 677 18.82 11.14 9.07
CA ALA A 677 17.88 11.04 7.97
C ALA A 677 17.58 9.57 7.60
N GLY A 678 18.61 8.71 7.61
CA GLY A 678 18.52 7.25 7.43
C GLY A 678 17.73 6.60 8.55
N GLU A 679 18.04 6.90 9.83
CA GLU A 679 17.25 6.46 10.98
C GLU A 679 15.73 6.75 10.78
N LEU A 680 15.39 7.95 10.30
CA LEU A 680 14.00 8.35 10.07
C LEU A 680 13.36 7.61 8.89
N VAL A 681 14.12 7.34 7.83
CA VAL A 681 13.67 6.53 6.68
C VAL A 681 13.40 5.10 7.13
N ASP A 682 14.34 4.48 7.85
CA ASP A 682 14.20 3.11 8.37
C ASP A 682 13.02 3.00 9.33
N TRP A 683 12.86 3.99 10.21
CA TRP A 683 11.69 4.05 11.08
C TRP A 683 10.40 4.11 10.28
N ILE A 684 10.25 5.03 9.32
CA ILE A 684 9.02 5.14 8.51
C ILE A 684 8.76 3.84 7.74
N ALA A 685 9.80 3.23 7.16
CA ALA A 685 9.72 1.99 6.39
C ALA A 685 9.43 0.74 7.25
N GLN A 686 9.38 0.88 8.58
CA GLN A 686 9.22 -0.23 9.52
C GLN A 686 10.33 -1.28 9.40
N ALA A 687 11.55 -0.84 9.09
CA ALA A 687 12.72 -1.73 9.12
C ALA A 687 12.91 -2.24 10.55
N ASP A 688 13.24 -3.53 10.67
CA ASP A 688 13.64 -4.10 11.95
C ASP A 688 15.02 -3.55 12.31
N PRO A 689 15.16 -2.78 13.41
CA PRO A 689 16.46 -2.24 13.82
C PRO A 689 17.47 -3.32 14.22
N GLU A 690 17.02 -4.56 14.47
CA GLU A 690 17.87 -5.70 14.79
C GLU A 690 18.20 -6.57 13.56
N ALA A 691 17.59 -6.31 12.40
CA ALA A 691 17.93 -7.04 11.18
C ALA A 691 19.37 -6.69 10.73
N PRO A 692 20.13 -7.67 10.19
CA PRO A 692 21.44 -7.40 9.64
C PRO A 692 21.36 -6.31 8.57
N ASP A 693 22.39 -5.48 8.53
CA ASP A 693 22.44 -4.29 7.68
C ASP A 693 22.49 -4.71 6.21
N LEU A 694 21.32 -4.77 5.55
CA LEU A 694 21.18 -5.03 4.11
C LEU A 694 21.54 -3.77 3.29
N THR A 695 22.36 -2.87 3.85
CA THR A 695 22.58 -1.49 3.39
C THR A 695 23.51 -1.37 2.19
N GLU A 696 24.08 -2.47 1.70
CA GLU A 696 25.07 -2.40 0.62
C GLU A 696 24.60 -3.01 -0.70
N GLU A 697 23.60 -3.89 -0.70
CA GLU A 697 23.16 -4.60 -1.91
C GLU A 697 21.78 -4.17 -2.39
N LEU A 698 21.70 -3.78 -3.66
CA LEU A 698 20.44 -3.47 -4.32
C LEU A 698 19.62 -4.76 -4.54
N ASN A 699 18.40 -4.80 -3.99
CA ASN A 699 17.48 -5.93 -4.13
C ASN A 699 16.02 -5.49 -4.28
N PHE A 700 15.15 -6.45 -4.61
CA PHE A 700 13.71 -6.26 -4.81
C PHE A 700 12.89 -7.09 -3.80
N GLY A 701 11.56 -6.85 -3.75
CA GLY A 701 10.66 -7.55 -2.83
C GLY A 701 10.26 -6.75 -1.58
N GLU A 702 11.01 -5.71 -1.24
CA GLU A 702 10.71 -4.77 -0.15
C GLU A 702 10.52 -3.34 -0.69
N PRO A 703 9.44 -3.06 -1.43
CA PRO A 703 9.31 -1.83 -2.19
C PRO A 703 9.01 -0.59 -1.35
N LEU A 704 8.69 -0.76 -0.06
CA LEU A 704 8.45 0.33 0.89
C LEU A 704 9.68 0.69 1.73
N ARG A 705 10.79 -0.05 1.57
CA ARG A 705 12.07 0.22 2.21
C ARG A 705 13.03 0.77 1.15
N PRO A 706 13.30 2.08 1.09
CA PRO A 706 14.32 2.60 0.18
C PRO A 706 15.72 2.28 0.74
N LEU A 707 16.73 2.27 -0.14
CA LEU A 707 18.13 2.14 0.24
C LEU A 707 18.77 3.52 0.28
N VAL A 708 19.34 3.93 1.43
CA VAL A 708 20.03 5.22 1.55
C VAL A 708 21.47 5.07 1.09
N VAL A 709 21.88 5.84 0.09
CA VAL A 709 23.19 5.73 -0.54
C VAL A 709 23.90 7.08 -0.54
N ALA A 710 25.14 7.12 -0.06
CA ALA A 710 26.00 8.28 -0.16
C ALA A 710 26.84 8.22 -1.44
N VAL A 711 26.78 9.27 -2.25
CA VAL A 711 27.50 9.38 -3.52
C VAL A 711 28.16 10.75 -3.60
N ASP A 712 29.47 10.78 -3.88
CA ASP A 712 30.14 12.02 -4.24
C ASP A 712 30.04 12.23 -5.75
N PRO A 713 29.31 13.25 -6.23
CA PRO A 713 29.20 13.51 -7.66
C PRO A 713 30.52 13.97 -8.29
N GLU A 714 31.49 14.42 -7.49
CA GLU A 714 32.81 14.88 -7.98
C GLU A 714 33.87 13.77 -8.00
N ALA A 715 33.58 12.59 -7.42
CA ALA A 715 34.55 11.49 -7.39
C ALA A 715 34.71 10.84 -8.77
N GLU A 716 35.97 10.54 -9.15
CA GLU A 716 36.32 9.92 -10.44
C GLU A 716 35.65 8.54 -10.63
N ALA A 717 35.50 7.77 -9.56
CA ALA A 717 34.79 6.49 -9.54
C ALA A 717 33.74 6.45 -8.41
N VAL A 718 32.61 5.78 -8.67
CA VAL A 718 31.59 5.52 -7.66
C VAL A 718 31.90 4.18 -6.97
N ASP A 719 32.52 4.24 -5.80
CA ASP A 719 32.75 3.06 -4.96
C ASP A 719 31.51 2.78 -4.10
N CYS A 720 30.46 2.23 -4.71
CA CYS A 720 29.22 1.86 -4.03
C CYS A 720 28.64 0.58 -4.63
N ALA A 721 28.60 -0.49 -3.83
CA ALA A 721 28.11 -1.81 -4.25
C ALA A 721 26.70 -1.74 -4.87
N ALA A 722 25.77 -0.99 -4.28
CA ALA A 722 24.41 -0.82 -4.80
C ALA A 722 24.36 -0.17 -6.19
N LEU A 723 25.26 0.76 -6.52
CA LEU A 723 25.31 1.43 -7.82
C LEU A 723 26.11 0.65 -8.86
N ASN A 724 27.03 -0.20 -8.39
CA ASN A 724 27.80 -1.12 -9.23
C ASN A 724 27.09 -2.48 -9.43
N THR A 725 25.86 -2.63 -8.90
CA THR A 725 25.06 -3.84 -9.05
C THR A 725 24.48 -3.91 -10.46
N ASP A 726 24.78 -4.98 -11.19
CA ASP A 726 24.11 -5.26 -12.45
C ASP A 726 22.67 -5.72 -12.20
N VAL A 727 21.75 -4.75 -12.16
CA VAL A 727 20.32 -4.96 -11.92
C VAL A 727 19.68 -5.86 -12.96
N SER A 728 20.26 -5.90 -14.17
CA SER A 728 19.79 -6.82 -15.19
C SER A 728 20.02 -8.26 -14.72
N GLN A 729 21.13 -8.60 -14.07
CA GLN A 729 21.41 -9.98 -13.65
C GLN A 729 20.70 -10.44 -12.38
N LEU A 730 20.20 -9.50 -11.57
CA LEU A 730 19.39 -9.81 -10.39
C LEU A 730 18.12 -10.60 -10.74
#